data_AF-A0A5C6CV02-F1
#
_entry.id   AF-A0A5C6CV02-F1
#
_cell.length_a   1.000
_cell.length_b   1.000
_cell.length_c   1.000
_cell.angle_alpha   90.00
_cell.angle_beta   90.00
_cell.angle_gamma   90.00
#
_symmetry.space_group_name_H-M   'P 1'
#
loop_
_entity.id
_entity.type
_entity.pdbx_description
1 polymer ?
#
loop_
_entity_poly.entity_id
_entity_poly.type
_entity_poly.pdbx_seq_one_letter_code
_entity_poly.pdbx_strand_id
1 'polypeptide(L)'
;MKANLKGGNAIVRLLLAHGEKLGMIAIVAVAGWLLWSAMNVSRLESGKDPATLTSNAQQAKQHIESFTYQKIAEIAPDEVLKAFPPNLDAMKAPTKQDFPNIPVINPPVIPPVEPRTDPVLLAPEDLEVNPDSGLWASADPDTIKQRQLAAAAKQQREKQEAAAEQERMQNEGGDEGRGRRRGRGNRPGEGGPAEAPTRSRNDPLVVPPSVGIALQGFEQVEPQSWVTVLAKIPVKAQHQMYDDSLLNARGFQSTRDIPIYLGYVIERAEVTSKGQGEWKQIAKVVRKTLQKELSTYPVNPPEVVDSRYVHPLLTHPLPPLILKEWDNRVSHSSMPLAVEAALLEAEEMEKSVEEPLEDDEEDEVGFGNARLPGSQMDLRGGGEFGGMRGMEGGYGGGEFGGRGGYGSTRGGEGGYGGMMGGEGGYGGGYGGMGGYGLGAGSGVQIGEFVWDHRTENALFRFFDNSVKPGHRYRYRVQLALADVNNRVSLSYLAPSVNQRRESLSKSEKAYRLTDWSKPSPVASVPLPARIYLVSSEPAKDTTFNSQPEADILIKALNSEYAAEIAIQETFGRGSVMNLYEKALVIWSNLYNAEQDPTFKHPEFHFRTGATVIDMRGGEDLSSRNRDLVAPSRVVLMDAAGKLSVQEELKDEPAVKEFEFILEQGRNEQSRGGFPGGGGYGRGGRGEF
;
A
#
# COMPACT_ATOMS: atom_id res chain seq x y z
N MET A 1 59.92 50.97 -3.85
CA MET A 1 59.56 49.54 -3.79
C MET A 1 59.41 49.02 -5.21
N LYS A 2 60.30 48.12 -5.64
CA LYS A 2 60.27 47.46 -6.96
C LYS A 2 59.57 46.10 -6.81
N ALA A 3 58.31 45.99 -7.23
CA ALA A 3 57.61 44.71 -7.28
C ALA A 3 57.95 43.99 -8.59
N ASN A 4 58.70 42.90 -8.48
CA ASN A 4 59.12 42.04 -9.58
C ASN A 4 57.98 41.05 -9.91
N LEU A 5 57.09 41.41 -10.86
CA LEU A 5 56.08 40.49 -11.41
C LEU A 5 56.67 39.74 -12.62
N LYS A 6 57.53 38.75 -12.35
CA LYS A 6 57.92 37.70 -13.32
C LYS A 6 56.91 36.55 -13.20
N GLY A 7 55.85 36.61 -14.00
CA GLY A 7 54.85 35.53 -14.07
C GLY A 7 53.50 35.88 -14.70
N GLY A 8 53.27 37.14 -15.08
CA GLY A 8 52.02 37.54 -15.74
C GLY A 8 51.94 37.03 -17.18
N ASN A 9 50.93 36.18 -17.44
CA ASN A 9 50.50 35.67 -18.75
C ASN A 9 50.72 36.68 -19.89
N ALA A 10 51.27 36.24 -21.02
CA ALA A 10 51.57 37.08 -22.19
C ALA A 10 50.36 37.92 -22.67
N ILE A 11 49.14 37.43 -22.42
CA ILE A 11 47.86 38.11 -22.70
C ILE A 11 47.71 39.40 -21.89
N VAL A 12 48.14 39.41 -20.63
CA VAL A 12 48.06 40.60 -19.76
C VAL A 12 49.03 41.69 -20.22
N ARG A 13 50.22 41.31 -20.71
CA ARG A 13 51.17 42.26 -21.30
C ARG A 13 50.68 42.81 -22.64
N LEU A 14 50.00 42.00 -23.44
CA LEU A 14 49.40 42.44 -24.70
C LEU A 14 48.22 43.39 -24.47
N LEU A 15 47.36 43.09 -23.47
CA LEU A 15 46.26 43.98 -23.07
C LEU A 15 46.76 45.29 -22.44
N LEU A 16 47.81 45.27 -21.62
CA LEU A 16 48.40 46.50 -21.06
C LEU A 16 49.13 47.34 -22.11
N ALA A 17 49.81 46.71 -23.08
CA ALA A 17 50.54 47.45 -24.09
C ALA A 17 49.63 47.99 -25.21
N HIS A 18 48.54 47.29 -25.56
CA HIS A 18 47.75 47.56 -26.77
C HIS A 18 46.24 47.67 -26.52
N GLY A 19 45.77 47.56 -25.27
CA GLY A 19 44.35 47.64 -24.92
C GLY A 19 43.69 48.95 -25.36
N GLU A 20 44.40 50.07 -25.29
CA GLU A 20 43.90 51.36 -25.78
C GLU A 20 43.65 51.35 -27.30
N LYS A 21 44.54 50.74 -28.09
CA LYS A 21 44.39 50.64 -29.55
C LYS A 21 43.23 49.73 -29.94
N LEU A 22 43.04 48.63 -29.21
CA LEU A 22 41.90 47.73 -29.39
C LEU A 22 40.58 48.41 -29.01
N GLY A 23 40.57 49.21 -27.94
CA GLY A 23 39.41 50.03 -27.56
C GLY A 23 39.01 51.04 -28.64
N MET A 24 39.98 51.74 -29.23
CA MET A 24 39.73 52.69 -30.32
C MET A 24 39.18 52.00 -31.59
N ILE A 25 39.70 50.82 -31.94
CA ILE A 25 39.18 50.03 -33.08
C ILE A 25 37.74 49.57 -32.82
N ALA A 26 37.43 49.14 -31.60
CA ALA A 26 36.07 48.72 -31.23
C ALA A 26 35.08 49.88 -31.34
N ILE A 27 35.46 51.09 -30.90
CA ILE A 27 34.60 52.28 -31.01
C ILE A 27 34.35 52.63 -32.49
N VAL A 28 35.38 52.59 -33.34
CA VAL A 28 35.23 52.85 -34.79
C VAL A 28 34.36 51.79 -35.46
N ALA A 29 34.49 50.52 -35.08
CA ALA A 29 33.65 49.44 -35.58
C ALA A 29 32.18 49.62 -35.18
N VAL A 30 31.91 50.01 -33.93
CA VAL A 30 30.54 50.29 -33.44
C VAL A 30 29.95 51.52 -34.15
N ALA A 31 30.72 52.60 -34.33
CA ALA A 31 30.27 53.78 -35.06
C ALA A 31 29.98 53.47 -36.53
N GLY A 32 30.83 52.68 -37.18
CA GLY A 32 30.61 52.20 -38.55
C GLY A 32 29.38 51.32 -38.69
N TRP A 33 29.13 50.43 -37.71
CA TRP A 33 27.94 49.58 -37.68
C TRP A 33 26.65 50.40 -37.48
N LEU A 34 26.68 51.42 -36.62
CA LEU A 34 25.55 52.32 -36.42
C LEU A 34 25.24 53.15 -37.68
N LEU A 35 26.27 53.65 -38.37
CA LEU A 35 26.10 54.35 -39.67
C LEU A 35 25.54 53.41 -40.75
N TRP A 36 26.01 52.17 -40.81
CA TRP A 36 25.51 51.17 -41.75
C TRP A 36 24.05 50.79 -41.45
N SER A 37 23.70 50.59 -40.17
CA SER A 37 22.34 50.34 -39.71
C SER A 37 21.39 51.51 -40.04
N ALA A 38 21.83 52.76 -39.81
CA ALA A 38 21.05 53.95 -40.12
C ALA A 38 20.80 54.14 -41.63
N MET A 39 21.73 53.72 -42.49
CA MET A 39 21.53 53.76 -43.94
C MET A 39 20.63 52.64 -44.47
N ASN A 40 20.43 51.55 -43.71
CA ASN A 40 19.61 50.40 -44.09
C ASN A 40 18.17 50.45 -43.52
N VAL A 41 17.78 51.54 -42.86
CA VAL A 41 16.38 51.78 -42.53
C VAL A 41 15.63 52.05 -43.82
N SER A 42 14.87 51.05 -44.27
CA SER A 42 14.01 51.11 -45.45
C SER A 42 13.14 52.37 -45.34
N ARG A 43 13.42 53.37 -46.18
CA ARG A 43 12.47 54.45 -46.43
C ARG A 43 11.19 53.79 -46.94
N LEU A 44 10.04 54.21 -46.38
CA LEU A 44 8.68 53.71 -46.60
C LEU A 44 8.55 52.85 -47.86
N GLU A 45 8.13 51.59 -47.69
CA GLU A 45 7.90 50.64 -48.79
C GLU A 45 7.23 51.32 -49.99
N SER A 46 7.82 51.16 -51.18
CA SER A 46 7.34 51.70 -52.45
C SER A 46 5.82 51.49 -52.59
N GLY A 47 5.04 52.56 -52.49
CA GLY A 47 3.57 52.54 -52.50
C GLY A 47 2.90 53.11 -51.23
N LYS A 48 3.66 53.36 -50.16
CA LYS A 48 3.18 54.05 -48.93
C LYS A 48 3.55 55.54 -48.92
N ASP A 49 3.57 56.19 -50.08
CA ASP A 49 3.74 57.63 -50.14
C ASP A 49 2.51 58.33 -49.53
N PRO A 50 2.66 59.50 -48.90
CA PRO A 50 1.53 60.22 -48.30
C PRO A 50 0.37 60.42 -49.28
N ALA A 51 0.68 60.63 -50.56
CA ALA A 51 -0.30 60.80 -51.63
C ALA A 51 -1.14 59.53 -51.88
N THR A 52 -0.53 58.35 -51.93
CA THR A 52 -1.26 57.09 -52.13
C THR A 52 -2.09 56.73 -50.91
N LEU A 53 -1.60 57.01 -49.70
CA LEU A 53 -2.37 56.82 -48.47
C LEU A 53 -3.59 57.74 -48.40
N THR A 54 -3.47 59.02 -48.80
CA THR A 54 -4.62 59.92 -48.90
C THR A 54 -5.62 59.48 -49.98
N SER A 55 -5.14 58.97 -51.11
CA SER A 55 -6.01 58.44 -52.17
C SER A 55 -6.76 57.20 -51.73
N ASN A 56 -6.10 56.25 -51.07
CA ASN A 56 -6.71 55.04 -50.52
C ASN A 56 -7.73 55.38 -49.43
N ALA A 57 -7.43 56.35 -48.56
CA ALA A 57 -8.37 56.81 -47.55
C ALA A 57 -9.62 57.47 -48.17
N GLN A 58 -9.46 58.25 -49.24
CA GLN A 58 -10.59 58.83 -49.98
C GLN A 58 -11.41 57.77 -50.71
N GLN A 59 -10.78 56.77 -51.34
CA GLN A 59 -11.47 55.64 -51.95
C GLN A 59 -12.23 54.82 -50.92
N ALA A 60 -11.64 54.53 -49.76
CA ALA A 60 -12.31 53.82 -48.67
C ALA A 60 -13.52 54.61 -48.15
N LYS A 61 -13.39 55.93 -48.00
CA LYS A 61 -14.50 56.80 -47.60
C LYS A 61 -15.63 56.80 -48.63
N GLN A 62 -15.32 56.95 -49.92
CA GLN A 62 -16.31 56.85 -50.99
C GLN A 62 -16.96 55.47 -51.08
N HIS A 63 -16.20 54.41 -50.82
CA HIS A 63 -16.72 53.05 -50.74
C HIS A 63 -17.74 52.93 -49.59
N ILE A 64 -17.41 53.41 -48.39
CA ILE A 64 -18.32 53.40 -47.22
C ILE A 64 -19.57 54.25 -47.49
N GLU A 65 -19.42 55.46 -48.04
CA GLU A 65 -20.55 56.36 -48.32
C GLU A 65 -21.47 55.83 -49.43
N SER A 66 -20.93 55.08 -50.40
CA SER A 66 -21.71 54.46 -51.48
C SER A 66 -22.19 53.05 -51.17
N PHE A 67 -21.89 52.53 -49.97
CA PHE A 67 -22.30 51.22 -49.51
C PHE A 67 -23.71 51.29 -48.91
N THR A 68 -24.71 50.84 -49.66
CA THR A 68 -26.08 50.69 -49.18
C THR A 68 -26.36 49.23 -48.84
N TYR A 69 -27.26 48.98 -47.87
CA TYR A 69 -27.65 47.62 -47.45
C TYR A 69 -28.12 46.73 -48.62
N GLN A 70 -28.61 47.33 -49.71
CA GLN A 70 -29.01 46.61 -50.92
C GLN A 70 -27.82 45.97 -51.65
N LYS A 71 -26.63 46.59 -51.64
CA LYS A 71 -25.42 46.01 -52.25
C LYS A 71 -24.86 44.81 -51.49
N ILE A 72 -25.10 44.73 -50.17
CA ILE A 72 -24.67 43.57 -49.36
C ILE A 72 -25.42 42.32 -49.81
N ALA A 73 -26.71 42.45 -50.11
CA ALA A 73 -27.53 41.36 -50.61
C ALA A 73 -27.11 40.87 -52.00
N GLU A 74 -26.44 41.70 -52.81
CA GLU A 74 -25.89 41.32 -54.12
C GLU A 74 -24.50 40.67 -54.00
N ILE A 75 -23.65 41.14 -53.09
CA ILE A 75 -22.25 40.69 -52.96
C ILE A 75 -22.13 39.41 -52.14
N ALA A 76 -22.92 39.27 -51.07
CA ALA A 76 -22.88 38.14 -50.16
C ALA A 76 -24.31 37.72 -49.76
N PRO A 77 -25.09 37.12 -50.69
CA PRO A 77 -26.49 36.76 -50.45
C PRO A 77 -26.68 35.79 -49.27
N ASP A 78 -25.64 35.04 -48.91
CA ASP A 78 -25.67 34.03 -47.84
C ASP A 78 -25.38 34.62 -46.44
N GLU A 79 -24.78 35.81 -46.37
CA GLU A 79 -24.48 36.50 -45.10
C GLU A 79 -25.59 37.48 -44.68
N VAL A 80 -26.45 37.89 -45.63
CA VAL A 80 -27.64 38.69 -45.32
C VAL A 80 -28.68 37.79 -44.69
N LEU A 81 -28.66 37.73 -43.35
CA LEU A 81 -29.71 37.11 -42.55
C LEU A 81 -31.06 37.73 -42.91
N LYS A 82 -31.86 37.00 -43.69
CA LYS A 82 -33.28 37.33 -43.89
C LYS A 82 -33.91 37.42 -42.50
N ALA A 83 -34.55 38.54 -42.20
CA ALA A 83 -35.26 38.72 -40.94
C ALA A 83 -36.33 37.63 -40.83
N PHE A 84 -36.03 36.56 -40.09
CA PHE A 84 -37.03 35.57 -39.73
C PHE A 84 -37.99 36.27 -38.77
N PRO A 85 -39.32 36.24 -39.04
CA PRO A 85 -40.28 36.76 -38.09
C PRO A 85 -40.01 36.08 -36.73
N PRO A 86 -39.92 36.85 -35.63
CA PRO A 86 -39.56 36.29 -34.34
C PRO A 86 -40.52 35.15 -34.00
N ASN A 87 -39.95 34.01 -33.63
CA ASN A 87 -40.74 32.87 -33.18
C ASN A 87 -41.48 33.31 -31.90
N LEU A 88 -42.79 33.55 -32.02
CA LEU A 88 -43.63 34.04 -30.92
C LEU A 88 -43.62 33.10 -29.71
N ASP A 89 -43.31 31.81 -29.91
CA ASP A 89 -43.13 30.86 -28.81
C ASP A 89 -41.84 31.10 -28.01
N ALA A 90 -40.79 31.68 -28.62
CA ALA A 90 -39.56 32.06 -27.93
C ALA A 90 -39.69 33.38 -27.15
N MET A 91 -40.82 34.09 -27.30
CA MET A 91 -41.16 35.30 -26.54
C MET A 91 -42.05 35.01 -25.33
N LYS A 92 -42.39 33.74 -25.04
CA LYS A 92 -43.06 33.38 -23.79
C LYS A 92 -42.16 33.76 -22.62
N ALA A 93 -42.71 34.47 -21.65
CA ALA A 93 -41.99 34.81 -20.43
C ALA A 93 -41.48 33.52 -19.77
N PRO A 94 -40.17 33.41 -19.48
CA PRO A 94 -39.60 32.19 -18.91
C PRO A 94 -40.31 31.87 -17.59
N THR A 95 -40.79 30.64 -17.47
CA THR A 95 -41.46 30.17 -16.27
C THR A 95 -40.42 29.77 -15.22
N LYS A 96 -40.80 29.71 -13.95
CA LYS A 96 -39.89 29.38 -12.84
C LYS A 96 -39.22 28.00 -13.00
N GLN A 97 -39.77 27.13 -13.86
CA GLN A 97 -39.22 25.81 -14.19
C GLN A 97 -38.12 25.86 -15.26
N ASP A 98 -38.02 26.95 -16.02
CA ASP A 98 -37.01 27.15 -17.07
C ASP A 98 -35.67 27.66 -16.49
N PHE A 99 -35.66 28.10 -15.23
CA PHE A 99 -34.44 28.50 -14.53
C PHE A 99 -33.82 27.30 -13.82
N PRO A 100 -32.54 26.98 -14.07
CA PRO A 100 -31.85 25.93 -13.33
C PRO A 100 -31.88 26.27 -11.84
N ASN A 101 -32.10 25.25 -11.01
CA ASN A 101 -32.13 25.38 -9.56
C ASN A 101 -30.69 25.64 -9.06
N ILE A 102 -30.29 26.92 -9.00
CA ILE A 102 -28.97 27.32 -8.50
C ILE A 102 -29.01 27.19 -6.97
N PRO A 103 -28.05 26.49 -6.32
CA PRO A 103 -27.99 26.47 -4.86
C PRO A 103 -27.89 27.90 -4.34
N VAL A 104 -28.79 28.25 -3.41
CA VAL A 104 -29.00 29.62 -2.91
C VAL A 104 -27.79 30.15 -2.13
N ILE A 105 -26.86 29.28 -1.76
CA ILE A 105 -25.70 29.60 -0.94
C ILE A 105 -24.44 29.37 -1.79
N ASN A 106 -23.70 30.46 -2.07
CA ASN A 106 -22.47 30.51 -2.88
C ASN A 106 -22.60 30.11 -4.36
N PRO A 107 -23.37 30.82 -5.20
CA PRO A 107 -23.17 30.73 -6.64
C PRO A 107 -21.73 31.19 -6.96
N PRO A 108 -20.97 30.44 -7.78
CA PRO A 108 -19.65 30.89 -8.19
C PRO A 108 -19.78 32.24 -8.91
N VAL A 109 -18.97 33.22 -8.49
CA VAL A 109 -19.05 34.62 -8.93
C VAL A 109 -18.81 34.77 -10.44
N ILE A 110 -18.19 33.77 -11.07
CA ILE A 110 -17.90 33.73 -12.51
C ILE A 110 -18.43 32.40 -13.04
N PRO A 111 -19.43 32.40 -13.94
CA PRO A 111 -19.84 31.16 -14.61
C PRO A 111 -18.66 30.65 -15.43
N PRO A 112 -18.27 29.37 -15.31
CA PRO A 112 -17.14 28.83 -16.04
C PRO A 112 -17.37 28.98 -17.55
N VAL A 113 -16.48 29.71 -18.23
CA VAL A 113 -16.71 30.15 -19.61
C VAL A 113 -16.03 29.21 -20.62
N GLU A 114 -15.01 28.47 -20.20
CA GLU A 114 -14.14 27.73 -21.10
C GLU A 114 -14.73 26.37 -21.50
N PRO A 115 -14.51 25.91 -22.75
CA PRO A 115 -14.86 24.56 -23.14
C PRO A 115 -13.98 23.55 -22.40
N ARG A 116 -14.56 22.43 -21.97
CA ARG A 116 -13.86 21.35 -21.26
C ARG A 116 -12.81 20.71 -22.15
N THR A 117 -11.59 20.66 -21.65
CA THR A 117 -10.47 19.95 -22.25
C THR A 117 -10.28 18.59 -21.59
N ASP A 118 -9.42 17.76 -22.19
CA ASP A 118 -9.06 16.48 -21.61
C ASP A 118 -7.93 16.67 -20.60
N PRO A 119 -8.09 16.25 -19.33
CA PRO A 119 -7.00 16.33 -18.36
C PRO A 119 -5.83 15.45 -18.78
N VAL A 120 -4.62 15.88 -18.44
CA VAL A 120 -3.40 15.08 -18.64
C VAL A 120 -3.43 13.91 -17.66
N LEU A 121 -3.17 12.71 -18.18
CA LEU A 121 -3.18 11.47 -17.39
C LEU A 121 -1.74 11.05 -17.13
N LEU A 122 -1.37 10.99 -15.86
CA LEU A 122 -0.02 10.68 -15.42
C LEU A 122 0.16 9.16 -15.34
N ALA A 123 1.24 8.67 -15.97
CA ALA A 123 1.61 7.26 -15.91
C ALA A 123 2.21 6.91 -14.53
N PRO A 124 2.22 5.62 -14.15
CA PRO A 124 2.95 5.18 -12.96
C PRO A 124 4.45 5.49 -13.07
N GLU A 125 5.02 5.93 -11.97
CA GLU A 125 6.42 6.32 -11.87
C GLU A 125 7.23 5.31 -11.05
N ASP A 126 8.53 5.25 -11.33
CA ASP A 126 9.51 4.51 -10.51
C ASP A 126 9.14 3.03 -10.29
N LEU A 127 9.18 2.24 -11.36
CA LEU A 127 8.81 0.83 -11.25
C LEU A 127 9.90 0.04 -10.51
N GLU A 128 9.50 -0.69 -9.48
CA GLU A 128 10.31 -1.66 -8.76
C GLU A 128 9.77 -3.08 -8.99
N VAL A 129 10.67 -4.07 -8.96
CA VAL A 129 10.29 -5.46 -9.17
C VAL A 129 10.99 -6.37 -8.17
N ASN A 130 10.19 -7.12 -7.43
CA ASN A 130 10.67 -8.03 -6.39
C ASN A 130 10.23 -9.46 -6.72
N PRO A 131 11.13 -10.30 -7.29
CA PRO A 131 10.84 -11.70 -7.54
C PRO A 131 10.94 -12.53 -6.24
N ASP A 132 10.03 -13.48 -6.05
CA ASP A 132 10.06 -14.40 -4.91
C ASP A 132 9.30 -15.70 -5.22
N SER A 133 9.37 -16.66 -4.30
CA SER A 133 8.65 -17.94 -4.36
C SER A 133 8.18 -18.37 -2.97
N GLY A 134 7.09 -19.12 -2.91
CA GLY A 134 6.42 -19.50 -1.67
C GLY A 134 5.21 -20.39 -1.90
N LEU A 135 4.54 -20.78 -0.82
CA LEU A 135 3.31 -21.58 -0.85
C LEU A 135 2.10 -20.65 -0.71
N TRP A 136 1.23 -20.63 -1.71
CA TRP A 136 -0.03 -19.89 -1.67
C TRP A 136 -1.17 -20.82 -1.26
N ALA A 137 -2.01 -20.34 -0.35
CA ALA A 137 -3.27 -20.99 -0.05
C ALA A 137 -4.36 -20.50 -1.01
N SER A 138 -5.20 -21.38 -1.49
CA SER A 138 -6.44 -21.00 -2.16
C SER A 138 -7.53 -21.96 -1.74
N ALA A 139 -8.78 -21.55 -1.84
CA ALA A 139 -9.89 -22.45 -1.64
C ALA A 139 -11.01 -22.09 -2.60
N ASP A 140 -11.86 -23.08 -2.86
CA ASP A 140 -13.06 -22.86 -3.63
C ASP A 140 -13.97 -21.83 -2.93
N PRO A 141 -14.44 -20.77 -3.64
CA PRO A 141 -15.24 -19.70 -3.03
C PRO A 141 -16.51 -20.19 -2.33
N ASP A 142 -17.16 -21.24 -2.84
CA ASP A 142 -18.37 -21.79 -2.23
C ASP A 142 -18.04 -22.50 -0.91
N THR A 143 -16.90 -23.20 -0.86
CA THR A 143 -16.38 -23.83 0.36
C THR A 143 -16.04 -22.79 1.43
N ILE A 144 -15.35 -21.70 1.06
CA ILE A 144 -15.06 -20.58 1.98
C ILE A 144 -16.37 -20.01 2.54
N LYS A 145 -17.34 -19.74 1.66
CA LYS A 145 -18.65 -19.18 2.06
C LYS A 145 -19.42 -20.10 3.00
N GLN A 146 -19.45 -21.41 2.74
CA GLN A 146 -20.10 -22.39 3.61
C GLN A 146 -19.46 -22.44 4.99
N ARG A 147 -18.12 -22.40 5.06
CA ARG A 147 -17.37 -22.36 6.32
C ARG A 147 -17.62 -21.08 7.11
N GLN A 148 -17.63 -19.93 6.44
CA GLN A 148 -17.95 -18.65 7.07
C GLN A 148 -19.38 -18.64 7.63
N LEU A 149 -20.36 -19.18 6.89
CA LEU A 149 -21.74 -19.30 7.37
C LEU A 149 -21.83 -20.24 8.58
N ALA A 150 -21.13 -21.38 8.56
CA ALA A 150 -21.10 -22.32 9.68
C ALA A 150 -20.43 -21.71 10.93
N ALA A 151 -19.32 -20.97 10.75
CA ALA A 151 -18.63 -20.27 11.83
C ALA A 151 -19.50 -19.14 12.41
N ALA A 152 -20.15 -18.34 11.57
CA ALA A 152 -21.09 -17.29 12.00
C ALA A 152 -22.29 -17.88 12.75
N ALA A 153 -22.86 -18.99 12.28
CA ALA A 153 -23.95 -19.69 12.97
C ALA A 153 -23.51 -20.23 14.35
N LYS A 154 -22.29 -20.77 14.44
CA LYS A 154 -21.70 -21.23 15.71
C LYS A 154 -21.51 -20.06 16.68
N GLN A 155 -20.93 -18.95 16.23
CA GLN A 155 -20.74 -17.75 17.06
C GLN A 155 -22.08 -17.14 17.52
N GLN A 156 -23.10 -17.13 16.66
CA GLN A 156 -24.45 -16.68 17.04
C GLN A 156 -25.05 -17.58 18.11
N ARG A 157 -24.88 -18.90 17.98
CA ARG A 157 -25.33 -19.86 18.99
C ARG A 157 -24.59 -19.67 20.32
N GLU A 158 -23.27 -19.50 20.30
CA GLU A 158 -22.47 -19.22 21.50
C GLU A 158 -22.89 -17.90 22.17
N LYS A 159 -23.16 -16.85 21.39
CA LYS A 159 -23.69 -15.58 21.93
C LYS A 159 -25.08 -15.73 22.52
N GLN A 160 -25.95 -16.50 21.90
CA GLN A 160 -27.30 -16.78 22.42
C GLN A 160 -27.23 -17.63 23.70
N GLU A 161 -26.36 -18.63 23.75
CA GLU A 161 -26.12 -19.46 24.93
C GLU A 161 -25.53 -18.62 26.07
N ALA A 162 -24.54 -17.76 25.80
CA ALA A 162 -23.96 -16.85 26.79
C ALA A 162 -24.99 -15.82 27.31
N ALA A 163 -25.84 -15.28 26.43
CA ALA A 163 -26.91 -14.37 26.85
C ALA A 163 -27.97 -15.08 27.71
N ALA A 164 -28.36 -16.31 27.33
CA ALA A 164 -29.29 -17.11 28.12
C ALA A 164 -28.69 -17.52 29.47
N GLU A 165 -27.38 -17.78 29.54
CA GLU A 165 -26.68 -18.06 30.80
C GLU A 165 -26.61 -16.82 31.70
N GLN A 166 -26.32 -15.65 31.14
CA GLN A 166 -26.37 -14.37 31.88
C GLN A 166 -27.78 -14.08 32.42
N GLU A 167 -28.82 -14.36 31.63
CA GLU A 167 -30.22 -14.22 32.06
C GLU A 167 -30.56 -15.21 33.19
N ARG A 168 -30.08 -16.46 33.14
CA ARG A 168 -30.23 -17.42 34.23
C ARG A 168 -29.52 -16.94 35.51
N MET A 169 -28.30 -16.43 35.41
CA MET A 169 -27.59 -15.88 36.58
C MET A 169 -28.30 -14.67 37.18
N GLN A 170 -28.91 -13.81 36.36
CA GLN A 170 -29.69 -12.68 36.86
C GLN A 170 -30.98 -13.11 37.55
N ASN A 171 -31.67 -14.13 37.00
CA ASN A 171 -32.91 -14.64 37.59
C ASN A 171 -32.66 -15.49 38.85
N GLU A 172 -31.56 -16.25 38.91
CA GLU A 172 -31.19 -17.06 40.09
C GLU A 172 -30.51 -16.22 41.20
N GLY A 173 -29.91 -15.08 40.85
CA GLY A 173 -29.30 -14.15 41.82
C GLY A 173 -30.31 -13.34 42.66
N GLY A 174 -31.61 -13.47 42.40
CA GLY A 174 -32.67 -12.73 43.08
C GLY A 174 -33.28 -13.39 44.32
N ASP A 175 -33.06 -14.69 44.58
CA ASP A 175 -33.88 -15.41 45.56
C ASP A 175 -33.16 -16.52 46.37
N GLU A 176 -31.92 -16.32 46.82
CA GLU A 176 -31.31 -17.21 47.83
C GLU A 176 -30.54 -16.46 48.94
N GLY A 177 -31.30 -15.67 49.69
CA GLY A 177 -31.09 -15.62 51.13
C GLY A 177 -31.57 -16.94 51.76
N ARG A 178 -30.62 -17.73 52.28
CA ARG A 178 -30.78 -18.87 53.24
C ARG A 178 -30.85 -20.30 52.65
N GLY A 179 -29.66 -20.85 52.40
CA GLY A 179 -29.15 -21.91 53.29
C GLY A 179 -29.11 -23.36 52.78
N ARG A 180 -28.02 -24.04 53.17
CA ARG A 180 -27.76 -25.50 53.09
C ARG A 180 -27.44 -25.98 51.66
N ARG A 181 -26.60 -26.97 51.38
CA ARG A 181 -26.04 -28.07 52.16
C ARG A 181 -24.88 -28.68 51.35
N ARG A 182 -23.85 -29.17 52.05
CA ARG A 182 -22.81 -30.08 51.52
C ARG A 182 -23.41 -31.21 50.67
N GLY A 183 -22.98 -31.33 49.42
CA GLY A 183 -23.31 -32.41 48.49
C GLY A 183 -22.08 -32.89 47.73
N ARG A 184 -21.35 -33.83 48.35
CA ARG A 184 -20.25 -34.62 47.78
C ARG A 184 -20.87 -35.66 46.83
N GLY A 185 -20.52 -35.67 45.55
CA GLY A 185 -21.03 -36.69 44.62
C GLY A 185 -20.32 -36.78 43.28
N ASN A 186 -19.59 -37.88 43.09
CA ASN A 186 -19.30 -38.59 41.84
C ASN A 186 -18.63 -37.86 40.66
N ARG A 187 -17.30 -38.06 40.57
CA ARG A 187 -16.59 -38.10 39.28
C ARG A 187 -16.78 -39.48 38.64
N PRO A 188 -17.27 -39.58 37.39
CA PRO A 188 -17.40 -40.84 36.68
C PRO A 188 -16.10 -41.23 35.97
N GLY A 189 -15.72 -42.50 36.16
CA GLY A 189 -15.17 -43.38 35.12
C GLY A 189 -13.93 -42.92 34.35
N GLU A 190 -12.76 -43.13 34.95
CA GLU A 190 -11.44 -43.04 34.34
C GLU A 190 -11.24 -44.22 33.35
N GLY A 191 -11.44 -43.96 32.05
CA GLY A 191 -11.07 -44.87 30.98
C GLY A 191 -9.56 -44.79 30.74
N GLY A 192 -8.86 -45.91 30.92
CA GLY A 192 -7.41 -45.99 30.74
C GLY A 192 -6.99 -45.59 29.31
N PRO A 193 -5.92 -44.79 29.16
CA PRO A 193 -5.44 -44.38 27.84
C PRO A 193 -4.89 -45.59 27.08
N ALA A 194 -5.37 -45.78 25.85
CA ALA A 194 -4.81 -46.73 24.91
C ALA A 194 -3.32 -46.43 24.69
N GLU A 195 -2.47 -47.46 24.69
CA GLU A 195 -1.03 -47.36 24.45
C GLU A 195 -0.78 -46.64 23.11
N ALA A 196 -0.11 -45.50 23.18
CA ALA A 196 0.30 -44.77 22.00
C ALA A 196 1.37 -45.58 21.23
N PRO A 197 1.28 -45.67 19.89
CA PRO A 197 2.26 -46.38 19.09
C PRO A 197 3.65 -45.77 19.27
N THR A 198 4.64 -46.61 19.55
CA THR A 198 6.04 -46.21 19.66
C THR A 198 6.57 -45.82 18.28
N ARG A 199 6.80 -44.51 18.05
CA ARG A 199 7.35 -43.99 16.81
C ARG A 199 8.85 -44.31 16.68
N SER A 200 9.31 -44.59 15.46
CA SER A 200 10.68 -44.98 15.17
C SER A 200 11.59 -43.77 15.03
N ARG A 201 12.88 -43.92 15.35
CA ARG A 201 13.91 -42.85 15.38
C ARG A 201 14.18 -42.17 14.02
N ASN A 202 13.66 -42.74 12.93
CA ASN A 202 13.82 -42.23 11.57
C ASN A 202 12.51 -41.67 10.98
N ASP A 203 11.48 -41.43 11.80
CA ASP A 203 10.21 -40.91 11.28
C ASP A 203 10.37 -39.43 10.88
N PRO A 204 9.83 -39.01 9.73
CA PRO A 204 9.89 -37.63 9.26
C PRO A 204 9.20 -36.72 10.27
N LEU A 205 9.95 -35.70 10.70
CA LEU A 205 9.48 -34.71 11.64
C LEU A 205 8.56 -33.74 10.93
N VAL A 206 7.32 -33.54 11.39
CA VAL A 206 6.45 -32.48 10.89
C VAL A 206 6.29 -31.45 12.00
N VAL A 207 6.88 -30.26 11.83
CA VAL A 207 6.68 -29.16 12.79
C VAL A 207 5.60 -28.23 12.23
N PRO A 208 4.53 -27.91 12.98
CA PRO A 208 3.52 -26.95 12.53
C PRO A 208 4.14 -25.56 12.30
N PRO A 209 3.61 -24.74 11.39
CA PRO A 209 4.15 -23.41 11.13
C PRO A 209 4.01 -22.55 12.39
N SER A 210 5.06 -21.85 12.78
CA SER A 210 4.97 -20.75 13.74
C SER A 210 4.56 -19.42 13.09
N VAL A 211 4.74 -19.30 11.76
CA VAL A 211 4.62 -18.05 10.99
C VAL A 211 3.73 -18.27 9.75
N GLY A 212 3.02 -17.22 9.33
CA GLY A 212 2.14 -17.22 8.17
C GLY A 212 0.69 -17.61 8.49
N ILE A 213 -0.10 -17.92 7.46
CA ILE A 213 -1.52 -18.26 7.63
C ILE A 213 -1.70 -19.68 8.17
N ALA A 214 -2.39 -19.80 9.30
CA ALA A 214 -2.85 -21.07 9.83
C ALA A 214 -3.96 -21.65 8.94
N LEU A 215 -3.79 -22.91 8.53
CA LEU A 215 -4.69 -23.58 7.60
C LEU A 215 -5.74 -24.38 8.37
N GLN A 216 -6.95 -24.43 7.81
CA GLN A 216 -8.12 -25.07 8.41
C GLN A 216 -8.43 -26.45 7.79
N GLY A 217 -7.61 -26.90 6.84
CA GLY A 217 -7.64 -28.24 6.23
C GLY A 217 -8.56 -28.36 5.01
N PHE A 218 -9.09 -27.26 4.48
CA PHE A 218 -9.88 -27.25 3.23
C PHE A 218 -9.20 -26.46 2.11
N GLU A 219 -8.06 -25.84 2.41
CA GLU A 219 -7.27 -25.05 1.49
C GLU A 219 -6.45 -25.94 0.56
N GLN A 220 -6.46 -25.59 -0.73
CA GLN A 220 -5.52 -26.07 -1.72
C GLN A 220 -4.25 -25.21 -1.65
N VAL A 221 -3.14 -25.87 -1.33
CA VAL A 221 -1.83 -25.22 -1.20
C VAL A 221 -1.02 -25.51 -2.45
N GLU A 222 -0.55 -24.46 -3.12
CA GLU A 222 0.26 -24.59 -4.33
C GLU A 222 1.56 -23.78 -4.20
N PRO A 223 2.71 -24.33 -4.60
CA PRO A 223 3.91 -23.53 -4.74
C PRO A 223 3.76 -22.59 -5.92
N GLN A 224 4.04 -21.33 -5.67
CA GLN A 224 3.97 -20.27 -6.65
C GLN A 224 5.31 -19.55 -6.68
N SER A 225 5.76 -19.25 -7.90
CA SER A 225 6.82 -18.28 -8.13
C SER A 225 6.18 -17.04 -8.72
N TRP A 226 6.54 -15.87 -8.22
CA TRP A 226 5.93 -14.63 -8.65
C TRP A 226 6.94 -13.50 -8.78
N VAL A 227 6.52 -12.45 -9.48
CA VAL A 227 7.17 -11.15 -9.43
C VAL A 227 6.16 -10.14 -8.89
N THR A 228 6.51 -9.47 -7.80
CA THR A 228 5.76 -8.32 -7.31
C THR A 228 6.23 -7.08 -8.06
N VAL A 229 5.33 -6.49 -8.86
CA VAL A 229 5.56 -5.24 -9.60
C VAL A 229 4.99 -4.10 -8.77
N LEU A 230 5.83 -3.12 -8.47
CA LEU A 230 5.51 -1.98 -7.62
C LEU A 230 5.76 -0.67 -8.38
N ALA A 231 4.99 0.37 -8.08
CA ALA A 231 5.21 1.71 -8.63
C ALA A 231 4.55 2.78 -7.76
N LYS A 232 4.92 4.04 -7.98
CA LYS A 232 4.25 5.22 -7.43
C LYS A 232 3.16 5.72 -8.39
N ILE A 233 1.97 5.95 -7.86
CA ILE A 233 0.88 6.60 -8.59
C ILE A 233 0.74 8.02 -8.05
N PRO A 234 1.03 9.07 -8.83
CA PRO A 234 1.07 10.45 -8.34
C PRO A 234 -0.34 11.03 -8.20
N VAL A 235 -1.09 10.59 -7.18
CA VAL A 235 -2.52 10.90 -6.99
C VAL A 235 -2.75 12.40 -6.82
N LYS A 236 -1.92 13.07 -6.02
CA LYS A 236 -2.01 14.52 -5.79
C LYS A 236 -1.80 15.32 -7.07
N ALA A 237 -0.76 14.98 -7.83
CA ALA A 237 -0.52 15.63 -9.12
C ALA A 237 -1.63 15.30 -10.13
N GLN A 238 -2.18 14.08 -10.10
CA GLN A 238 -3.28 13.70 -10.98
C GLN A 238 -4.55 14.51 -10.70
N HIS A 239 -4.86 14.78 -9.42
CA HIS A 239 -5.95 15.68 -9.03
C HIS A 239 -5.69 17.11 -9.51
N GLN A 240 -4.47 17.63 -9.34
CA GLN A 240 -4.10 18.96 -9.85
C GLN A 240 -4.30 19.07 -11.37
N MET A 241 -3.92 18.06 -12.16
CA MET A 241 -4.16 18.05 -13.60
C MET A 241 -5.65 18.08 -13.97
N TYR A 242 -6.51 17.51 -13.12
CA TYR A 242 -7.97 17.57 -13.29
C TYR A 242 -8.51 18.94 -12.93
N ASP A 243 -8.09 19.50 -11.79
CA ASP A 243 -8.52 20.83 -11.35
C ASP A 243 -8.10 21.90 -12.37
N ASP A 244 -6.85 21.88 -12.83
CA ASP A 244 -6.33 22.82 -13.84
C ASP A 244 -7.12 22.77 -15.15
N SER A 245 -7.59 21.58 -15.54
CA SER A 245 -8.30 21.38 -16.82
C SER A 245 -9.81 21.65 -16.72
N LEU A 246 -10.41 21.48 -15.54
CA LEU A 246 -11.88 21.38 -15.40
C LEU A 246 -12.49 22.45 -14.51
N LEU A 247 -11.76 23.04 -13.56
CA LEU A 247 -12.30 23.96 -12.57
C LEU A 247 -12.94 25.21 -13.20
N ASN A 248 -12.37 25.70 -14.31
CA ASN A 248 -12.89 26.85 -15.07
C ASN A 248 -13.79 26.46 -16.25
N ALA A 249 -14.07 25.17 -16.43
CA ALA A 249 -14.76 24.65 -17.61
C ALA A 249 -16.27 24.51 -17.44
N ARG A 250 -17.02 24.72 -18.52
CA ARG A 250 -18.50 24.68 -18.51
C ARG A 250 -19.03 23.37 -17.95
N GLY A 251 -19.95 23.46 -17.00
CA GLY A 251 -20.59 22.29 -16.39
C GLY A 251 -19.69 21.49 -15.45
N PHE A 252 -18.68 22.13 -14.86
CA PHE A 252 -17.85 21.58 -13.79
C PHE A 252 -18.71 21.13 -12.60
N GLN A 253 -18.39 19.96 -12.05
CA GLN A 253 -18.98 19.40 -10.85
C GLN A 253 -17.90 18.77 -9.99
N SER A 254 -17.64 19.33 -8.81
CA SER A 254 -16.56 18.88 -7.91
C SER A 254 -16.66 17.42 -7.49
N THR A 255 -17.87 16.85 -7.43
CA THR A 255 -18.09 15.44 -7.06
C THR A 255 -17.90 14.45 -8.21
N ARG A 256 -18.02 14.92 -9.46
CA ARG A 256 -17.93 14.07 -10.67
C ARG A 256 -16.59 14.22 -11.37
N ASP A 257 -16.04 15.42 -11.37
CA ASP A 257 -14.87 15.81 -12.16
C ASP A 257 -13.56 15.55 -11.38
N ILE A 258 -13.48 14.38 -10.74
CA ILE A 258 -12.31 13.87 -10.03
C ILE A 258 -11.74 12.65 -10.76
N PRO A 259 -10.45 12.33 -10.62
CA PRO A 259 -9.88 11.12 -11.19
C PRO A 259 -10.47 9.87 -10.54
N ILE A 260 -11.12 9.04 -11.36
CA ILE A 260 -11.68 7.74 -10.94
C ILE A 260 -10.90 6.65 -11.64
N TYR A 261 -10.10 5.90 -10.89
CA TYR A 261 -9.37 4.75 -11.43
C TYR A 261 -10.31 3.56 -11.64
N LEU A 262 -10.26 2.96 -12.82
CA LEU A 262 -11.09 1.82 -13.23
C LEU A 262 -10.31 0.51 -13.29
N GLY A 263 -8.98 0.58 -13.27
CA GLY A 263 -8.10 -0.58 -13.31
C GLY A 263 -6.75 -0.26 -13.96
N TYR A 264 -6.05 -1.30 -14.38
CA TYR A 264 -4.75 -1.17 -15.03
C TYR A 264 -4.48 -2.34 -16.00
N VAL A 265 -3.55 -2.10 -16.91
CA VAL A 265 -3.04 -3.07 -17.89
C VAL A 265 -1.55 -3.24 -17.66
N ILE A 266 -1.09 -4.49 -17.71
CA ILE A 266 0.32 -4.83 -17.51
C ILE A 266 0.81 -5.63 -18.70
N GLU A 267 1.97 -5.22 -19.18
CA GLU A 267 2.72 -5.95 -20.17
C GLU A 267 4.06 -6.42 -19.61
N ARG A 268 4.46 -7.60 -20.06
CA ARG A 268 5.71 -8.25 -19.71
C ARG A 268 6.50 -8.57 -20.97
N ALA A 269 7.80 -8.30 -20.93
CA ALA A 269 8.76 -8.75 -21.93
C ALA A 269 9.78 -9.67 -21.26
N GLU A 270 10.06 -10.82 -21.88
CA GLU A 270 11.12 -11.73 -21.43
C GLU A 270 12.48 -11.19 -21.86
N VAL A 271 13.46 -11.22 -20.97
CA VAL A 271 14.83 -10.75 -21.23
C VAL A 271 15.75 -11.96 -21.31
N THR A 272 16.37 -12.13 -22.47
CA THR A 272 17.34 -13.20 -22.74
C THR A 272 18.74 -12.62 -22.93
N SER A 273 19.75 -13.48 -23.08
CA SER A 273 21.10 -13.05 -23.46
C SER A 273 21.16 -12.29 -24.80
N LYS A 274 20.17 -12.48 -25.68
CA LYS A 274 20.06 -11.78 -26.97
C LYS A 274 19.42 -10.39 -26.86
N GLY A 275 18.89 -10.04 -25.69
CA GLY A 275 18.18 -8.78 -25.44
C GLY A 275 16.74 -8.99 -24.98
N GLN A 276 15.97 -7.90 -25.03
CA GLN A 276 14.57 -7.86 -24.63
C GLN A 276 13.67 -8.37 -25.76
N GLY A 277 12.78 -9.31 -25.44
CA GLY A 277 11.75 -9.82 -26.36
C GLY A 277 10.57 -8.86 -26.53
N GLU A 278 9.55 -9.32 -27.23
CA GLU A 278 8.32 -8.55 -27.46
C GLU A 278 7.49 -8.39 -26.17
N TRP A 279 6.86 -7.24 -26.03
CA TRP A 279 5.91 -6.96 -24.95
C TRP A 279 4.63 -7.77 -25.17
N LYS A 280 4.21 -8.51 -24.14
CA LYS A 280 2.96 -9.28 -24.13
C LYS A 280 2.08 -8.81 -22.99
N GLN A 281 0.82 -8.53 -23.28
CA GLN A 281 -0.18 -8.22 -22.25
C GLN A 281 -0.46 -9.47 -21.43
N ILE A 282 -0.11 -9.41 -20.13
CA ILE A 282 -0.31 -10.53 -19.20
C ILE A 282 -1.60 -10.39 -18.41
N ALA A 283 -2.00 -9.16 -18.09
CA ALA A 283 -3.16 -8.90 -17.24
C ALA A 283 -3.85 -7.60 -17.62
N LYS A 284 -5.18 -7.62 -17.51
CA LYS A 284 -6.05 -6.45 -17.46
C LYS A 284 -6.88 -6.56 -16.19
N VAL A 285 -6.47 -5.82 -15.16
CA VAL A 285 -7.08 -5.89 -13.83
C VAL A 285 -8.14 -4.82 -13.72
N VAL A 286 -9.36 -5.27 -13.39
CA VAL A 286 -10.51 -4.42 -13.07
C VAL A 286 -11.11 -4.90 -11.76
N ARG A 287 -12.02 -4.12 -11.16
CA ARG A 287 -12.67 -4.45 -9.88
C ARG A 287 -13.20 -5.89 -9.82
N LYS A 288 -13.83 -6.37 -10.90
CA LYS A 288 -14.36 -7.75 -10.99
C LYS A 288 -13.27 -8.82 -10.92
N THR A 289 -12.11 -8.57 -11.52
CA THR A 289 -10.97 -9.51 -11.50
C THR A 289 -10.48 -9.69 -10.07
N LEU A 290 -10.26 -8.58 -9.35
CA LEU A 290 -9.84 -8.60 -7.95
C LEU A 290 -10.87 -9.25 -7.02
N GLN A 291 -12.17 -8.97 -7.21
CA GLN A 291 -13.23 -9.58 -6.42
C GLN A 291 -13.25 -11.11 -6.58
N LYS A 292 -13.07 -11.59 -7.82
CA LYS A 292 -12.99 -13.02 -8.09
C LYS A 292 -11.78 -13.63 -7.39
N GLU A 293 -10.62 -12.97 -7.45
CA GLU A 293 -9.40 -13.46 -6.82
C GLU A 293 -9.49 -13.48 -5.29
N LEU A 294 -9.94 -12.38 -4.67
CA LEU A 294 -10.18 -12.33 -3.23
C LEU A 294 -11.19 -13.37 -2.74
N SER A 295 -12.17 -13.74 -3.58
CA SER A 295 -13.12 -14.81 -3.21
C SER A 295 -12.48 -16.20 -3.12
N THR A 296 -11.29 -16.38 -3.69
CA THR A 296 -10.50 -17.63 -3.57
C THR A 296 -9.56 -17.65 -2.38
N TYR A 297 -9.39 -16.52 -1.69
CA TYR A 297 -8.48 -16.43 -0.55
C TYR A 297 -9.22 -16.86 0.73
N PRO A 298 -8.79 -17.94 1.41
CA PRO A 298 -9.44 -18.40 2.64
C PRO A 298 -9.29 -17.40 3.80
N VAL A 299 -8.17 -16.67 3.81
CA VAL A 299 -7.82 -15.64 4.80
C VAL A 299 -7.17 -14.47 4.05
N ASN A 300 -7.50 -13.24 4.43
CA ASN A 300 -6.84 -12.05 3.92
C ASN A 300 -5.66 -11.71 4.84
N PRO A 301 -4.41 -11.73 4.36
CA PRO A 301 -3.26 -11.27 5.14
C PRO A 301 -3.43 -9.81 5.56
N PRO A 302 -2.89 -9.42 6.73
CA PRO A 302 -2.79 -8.00 7.09
C PRO A 302 -1.91 -7.28 6.07
N GLU A 303 -2.26 -6.03 5.77
CA GLU A 303 -1.48 -5.20 4.85
C GLU A 303 -0.18 -4.72 5.52
N VAL A 304 0.91 -4.73 4.76
CA VAL A 304 2.25 -4.35 5.26
C VAL A 304 2.47 -2.84 5.19
N VAL A 305 1.73 -2.17 4.31
CA VAL A 305 1.83 -0.74 4.02
C VAL A 305 0.73 0.03 4.74
N ASP A 306 1.01 1.27 5.12
CA ASP A 306 -0.01 2.15 5.67
C ASP A 306 -1.21 2.29 4.72
N SER A 307 -2.41 2.06 5.27
CA SER A 307 -3.70 2.16 4.60
C SER A 307 -3.92 3.44 3.77
N ARG A 308 -3.30 4.57 4.13
CA ARG A 308 -3.38 5.84 3.38
C ARG A 308 -2.83 5.74 1.96
N TYR A 309 -1.82 4.89 1.78
CA TYR A 309 -1.16 4.67 0.50
C TYR A 309 -1.78 3.52 -0.30
N VAL A 310 -2.73 2.78 0.28
CA VAL A 310 -3.30 1.57 -0.31
C VAL A 310 -4.57 1.93 -1.07
N HIS A 311 -4.50 1.85 -2.40
CA HIS A 311 -5.67 2.06 -3.25
C HIS A 311 -6.36 0.71 -3.51
N PRO A 312 -7.63 0.49 -3.13
CA PRO A 312 -8.32 -0.82 -3.19
C PRO A 312 -8.32 -1.52 -4.56
N LEU A 313 -8.21 -0.74 -5.63
CA LEU A 313 -8.14 -1.26 -7.01
C LEU A 313 -6.74 -1.30 -7.62
N LEU A 314 -5.78 -0.49 -7.15
CA LEU A 314 -4.46 -0.34 -7.78
C LEU A 314 -3.38 -1.08 -6.99
N THR A 315 -3.63 -1.33 -5.71
CA THR A 315 -2.82 -2.14 -4.83
C THR A 315 -3.42 -3.55 -4.80
N HIS A 316 -2.89 -4.47 -5.61
CA HIS A 316 -3.35 -5.86 -5.66
C HIS A 316 -3.23 -6.50 -4.26
N PRO A 317 -4.27 -7.21 -3.77
CA PRO A 317 -4.31 -7.73 -2.41
C PRO A 317 -3.22 -8.77 -2.19
N LEU A 318 -2.77 -8.93 -0.95
CA LEU A 318 -1.74 -9.90 -0.61
C LEU A 318 -2.29 -11.33 -0.73
N PRO A 319 -1.68 -12.20 -1.55
CA PRO A 319 -2.01 -13.61 -1.56
C PRO A 319 -1.75 -14.25 -0.20
N PRO A 320 -2.57 -15.20 0.25
CA PRO A 320 -2.37 -15.87 1.52
C PRO A 320 -1.13 -16.78 1.48
N LEU A 321 -0.06 -16.31 2.12
CA LEU A 321 1.22 -16.98 2.17
C LEU A 321 1.31 -17.90 3.40
N ILE A 322 1.82 -19.11 3.19
CA ILE A 322 1.99 -20.13 4.23
C ILE A 322 3.48 -20.22 4.58
N LEU A 323 3.80 -20.51 5.84
CA LEU A 323 5.16 -20.58 6.43
C LEU A 323 5.91 -19.26 6.44
N LYS A 324 5.35 -18.21 5.83
CA LYS A 324 6.03 -16.94 5.64
C LYS A 324 5.02 -15.80 5.69
N GLU A 325 5.48 -14.69 6.25
CA GLU A 325 4.79 -13.41 6.21
C GLU A 325 5.29 -12.53 5.07
N TRP A 326 4.43 -11.62 4.63
CA TRP A 326 4.83 -10.60 3.67
C TRP A 326 5.74 -9.59 4.36
N ASP A 327 6.86 -9.29 3.72
CA ASP A 327 7.84 -8.32 4.21
C ASP A 327 7.79 -7.03 3.36
N ASN A 328 8.75 -6.13 3.56
CA ASN A 328 8.85 -4.88 2.82
C ASN A 328 8.98 -5.05 1.29
N ARG A 329 9.22 -6.24 0.75
CA ARG A 329 9.29 -6.48 -0.71
C ARG A 329 7.94 -6.36 -1.41
N VAL A 330 6.83 -6.29 -0.67
CA VAL A 330 5.51 -5.97 -1.23
C VAL A 330 5.15 -4.49 -1.11
N SER A 331 6.07 -3.66 -0.60
CA SER A 331 5.95 -2.21 -0.55
C SER A 331 6.99 -1.58 -1.47
N HIS A 332 6.64 -0.45 -2.08
CA HIS A 332 7.60 0.37 -2.81
C HIS A 332 8.58 1.01 -1.81
N SER A 333 9.86 1.13 -2.16
CA SER A 333 10.92 1.60 -1.25
C SER A 333 10.68 2.96 -0.60
N SER A 334 9.88 3.82 -1.24
CA SER A 334 9.53 5.16 -0.76
C SER A 334 8.27 5.23 0.10
N MET A 335 7.56 4.11 0.31
CA MET A 335 6.29 4.10 1.05
C MET A 335 6.51 3.59 2.47
N PRO A 336 5.96 4.29 3.48
CA PRO A 336 6.14 3.89 4.87
C PRO A 336 5.43 2.55 5.15
N LEU A 337 6.09 1.70 5.92
CA LEU A 337 5.48 0.46 6.43
C LEU A 337 4.44 0.81 7.50
N ALA A 338 3.40 -0.01 7.64
CA ALA A 338 2.33 0.24 8.62
C ALA A 338 2.87 0.33 10.06
N VAL A 339 3.88 -0.49 10.40
CA VAL A 339 4.53 -0.47 11.71
C VAL A 339 5.32 0.82 11.93
N GLU A 340 6.04 1.28 10.91
CA GLU A 340 6.83 2.52 10.97
C GLU A 340 5.92 3.74 11.08
N ALA A 341 4.82 3.77 10.32
CA ALA A 341 3.83 4.84 10.39
C ALA A 341 3.18 4.92 11.77
N ALA A 342 2.82 3.76 12.37
CA ALA A 342 2.25 3.72 13.71
C ALA A 342 3.22 4.23 14.79
N LEU A 343 4.53 3.94 14.65
CA LEU A 343 5.56 4.48 15.54
C LEU A 343 5.72 5.99 15.37
N LEU A 344 5.76 6.49 14.13
CA LEU A 344 5.86 7.93 13.85
C LEU A 344 4.66 8.71 14.39
N GLU A 345 3.44 8.17 14.23
CA GLU A 345 2.22 8.79 14.76
C GLU A 345 2.21 8.79 16.30
N ALA A 346 2.74 7.74 16.93
CA ALA A 346 2.91 7.70 18.38
C ALA A 346 3.92 8.77 18.86
N GLU A 347 5.05 8.93 18.17
CA GLU A 347 6.05 9.97 18.47
C GLU A 347 5.51 11.39 18.25
N GLU A 348 4.70 11.62 17.21
CA GLU A 348 4.06 12.92 16.96
C GLU A 348 3.04 13.26 18.04
N MET A 349 2.24 12.29 18.49
CA MET A 349 1.32 12.47 19.61
C MET A 349 2.07 12.80 20.90
N GLU A 350 3.17 12.11 21.19
CA GLU A 350 4.00 12.38 22.38
C GLU A 350 4.57 13.81 22.35
N LYS A 351 5.11 14.25 21.21
CA LYS A 351 5.61 15.63 21.04
C LYS A 351 4.52 16.69 21.21
N SER A 352 3.31 16.43 20.72
CA SER A 352 2.18 17.36 20.86
C SER A 352 1.68 17.49 22.31
N VAL A 353 2.02 16.54 23.18
CA VAL A 353 1.68 16.56 24.62
C VAL A 353 2.81 17.20 25.43
N GLU A 354 4.06 17.12 24.96
CA GLU A 354 5.23 17.70 25.64
C GLU A 354 5.47 19.19 25.35
N GLU A 355 4.93 19.77 24.28
CA GLU A 355 4.87 21.23 24.15
C GLU A 355 3.89 21.74 25.22
N PRO A 356 4.39 22.33 26.34
CA PRO A 356 3.49 22.95 27.29
C PRO A 356 2.75 24.03 26.52
N LEU A 357 1.43 24.11 26.71
CA LEU A 357 0.71 25.34 26.41
C LEU A 357 1.50 26.44 27.14
N GLU A 358 2.31 27.19 26.40
CA GLU A 358 2.82 28.46 26.88
C GLU A 358 1.54 29.23 27.19
N ASP A 359 1.24 29.33 28.49
CA ASP A 359 0.21 30.22 28.98
C ASP A 359 0.57 31.59 28.39
N ASP A 360 -0.17 31.98 27.35
CA ASP A 360 -0.13 33.31 26.76
C ASP A 360 -0.60 34.29 27.86
N GLU A 361 0.31 34.59 28.78
CA GLU A 361 0.22 35.72 29.69
C GLU A 361 0.27 36.99 28.84
N GLU A 362 -0.91 37.60 28.71
CA GLU A 362 -1.14 39.04 28.73
C GLU A 362 -0.22 39.91 27.84
N ASP A 363 -0.72 40.27 26.66
CA ASP A 363 -0.49 41.61 26.11
C ASP A 363 -1.82 42.31 25.80
N GLU A 364 -2.29 43.00 26.82
CA GLU A 364 -3.40 43.93 26.85
C GLU A 364 -3.03 45.21 26.08
N VAL A 365 -3.39 45.31 24.79
CA VAL A 365 -3.48 46.63 24.12
C VAL A 365 -4.54 46.70 23.01
N GLY A 366 -5.70 47.20 23.41
CA GLY A 366 -6.59 48.15 22.71
C GLY A 366 -6.77 48.04 21.20
N PHE A 367 -8.03 47.84 20.76
CA PHE A 367 -8.84 48.85 20.05
C PHE A 367 -10.19 48.23 19.61
N GLY A 368 -11.29 48.94 19.89
CA GLY A 368 -12.45 48.93 18.98
C GLY A 368 -13.65 48.07 19.36
N ASN A 369 -14.47 48.61 20.26
CA ASN A 369 -15.87 48.23 20.47
C ASN A 369 -16.68 48.08 19.16
N ALA A 370 -17.25 46.89 18.93
CA ALA A 370 -18.46 46.73 18.12
C ALA A 370 -19.48 45.89 18.92
N ARG A 371 -20.52 46.57 19.41
CA ARG A 371 -21.63 46.02 20.19
C ARG A 371 -22.47 45.08 19.33
N LEU A 372 -22.65 43.84 19.78
CA LEU A 372 -23.81 43.01 19.47
C LEU A 372 -24.60 42.76 20.77
N PRO A 373 -25.94 42.88 20.77
CA PRO A 373 -26.73 42.80 21.99
C PRO A 373 -27.19 41.37 22.28
N GLY A 374 -27.06 40.99 23.56
CA GLY A 374 -28.09 40.21 24.25
C GLY A 374 -27.83 38.72 24.40
N SER A 375 -27.34 38.34 25.60
CA SER A 375 -28.05 37.39 26.47
C SER A 375 -27.42 37.42 27.85
N GLN A 376 -28.24 37.87 28.79
CA GLN A 376 -27.96 38.17 30.18
C GLN A 376 -28.10 36.88 31.00
N MET A 377 -27.02 36.43 31.64
CA MET A 377 -27.11 35.55 32.80
C MET A 377 -26.21 36.09 33.90
N ASP A 378 -26.88 36.54 34.97
CA ASP A 378 -26.29 37.08 36.19
C ASP A 378 -25.62 35.98 37.01
N LEU A 379 -24.31 36.13 37.22
CA LEU A 379 -23.57 35.53 38.32
C LEU A 379 -23.51 36.54 39.46
N ARG A 380 -23.98 36.14 40.65
CA ARG A 380 -23.82 36.90 41.88
C ARG A 380 -23.22 36.05 42.99
N GLY A 381 -22.00 36.42 43.37
CA GLY A 381 -21.39 36.22 44.70
C GLY A 381 -20.70 34.86 44.87
N GLY A 382 -19.44 34.76 45.29
CA GLY A 382 -18.59 35.73 46.00
C GLY A 382 -18.05 35.06 47.27
N GLY A 383 -16.75 35.24 47.54
CA GLY A 383 -16.04 34.80 48.76
C GLY A 383 -15.23 33.53 48.52
N GLU A 384 -13.90 33.55 48.35
CA GLU A 384 -12.83 34.02 49.25
C GLU A 384 -12.64 33.10 50.48
N PHE A 385 -11.37 32.85 50.83
CA PHE A 385 -10.81 31.92 51.84
C PHE A 385 -10.70 30.46 51.38
N GLY A 386 -9.59 29.76 51.53
CA GLY A 386 -8.41 29.92 52.38
C GLY A 386 -7.90 28.50 52.66
N GLY A 387 -6.60 28.24 52.48
CA GLY A 387 -6.06 26.88 52.41
C GLY A 387 -6.13 26.02 53.68
N MET A 388 -5.96 24.71 53.48
CA MET A 388 -5.32 23.69 54.35
C MET A 388 -5.51 22.33 53.62
N ARG A 389 -4.47 21.58 53.28
CA ARG A 389 -3.62 20.73 54.13
C ARG A 389 -4.40 19.60 54.82
N GLY A 390 -4.28 18.41 54.23
CA GLY A 390 -4.13 17.09 54.88
C GLY A 390 -5.16 16.60 55.91
N MET A 391 -5.74 15.42 55.64
CA MET A 391 -5.98 14.26 56.54
C MET A 391 -6.95 13.33 55.81
N GLU A 392 -6.62 12.06 55.53
CA GLU A 392 -6.49 10.95 56.49
C GLU A 392 -7.80 10.63 57.22
N GLY A 393 -8.38 9.46 56.88
CA GLY A 393 -9.09 8.55 57.79
C GLY A 393 -10.43 9.00 58.39
N GLY A 394 -11.48 8.19 58.20
CA GLY A 394 -12.64 8.29 59.08
C GLY A 394 -13.88 7.54 58.65
N TYR A 395 -14.11 6.40 59.31
CA TYR A 395 -15.36 5.64 59.33
C TYR A 395 -16.58 6.46 59.78
N GLY A 396 -17.78 6.01 59.38
CA GLY A 396 -19.07 6.33 60.01
C GLY A 396 -20.05 6.88 58.98
N GLY A 397 -21.15 6.21 58.61
CA GLY A 397 -22.15 5.65 59.50
C GLY A 397 -23.19 6.73 59.82
N GLY A 398 -24.38 6.67 59.21
CA GLY A 398 -25.49 7.55 59.59
C GLY A 398 -26.43 7.97 58.46
N GLU A 399 -27.29 7.04 58.05
CA GLU A 399 -28.75 7.17 58.15
C GLU A 399 -29.34 8.59 58.42
N PHE A 400 -29.86 9.25 57.38
CA PHE A 400 -30.96 10.24 57.40
C PHE A 400 -31.41 10.36 55.92
N GLY A 401 -32.68 10.31 55.52
CA GLY A 401 -33.90 10.53 56.26
C GLY A 401 -34.81 11.41 55.41
N GLY A 402 -35.53 10.79 54.47
CA GLY A 402 -36.92 11.13 54.15
C GLY A 402 -37.25 12.37 53.30
N ARG A 403 -38.41 12.22 52.65
CA ARG A 403 -39.32 13.26 52.10
C ARG A 403 -38.79 14.02 50.88
N GLY A 404 -39.46 14.05 49.74
CA GLY A 404 -40.85 13.74 49.42
C GLY A 404 -41.29 14.75 48.34
N GLY A 405 -41.96 14.30 47.29
CA GLY A 405 -42.42 15.21 46.24
C GLY A 405 -43.15 14.50 45.12
N TYR A 406 -44.46 14.36 45.30
CA TYR A 406 -45.43 13.91 44.30
C TYR A 406 -45.47 14.85 43.09
N GLY A 407 -45.71 14.28 41.90
CA GLY A 407 -46.00 15.05 40.69
C GLY A 407 -46.45 14.19 39.51
N SER A 408 -47.68 13.67 39.59
CA SER A 408 -48.36 12.94 38.50
C SER A 408 -48.52 13.77 37.23
N THR A 409 -48.21 13.21 36.06
CA THR A 409 -48.90 13.43 34.76
C THR A 409 -48.52 12.25 33.84
N ARG A 410 -49.33 11.19 33.73
CA ARG A 410 -50.42 10.98 32.75
C ARG A 410 -49.94 10.91 31.29
N GLY A 411 -49.89 9.68 30.77
CA GLY A 411 -50.27 9.33 29.40
C GLY A 411 -49.17 9.33 28.36
N GLY A 412 -48.74 8.15 27.92
CA GLY A 412 -47.84 7.98 26.78
C GLY A 412 -47.51 6.52 26.52
N GLU A 413 -48.40 5.82 25.85
CA GLU A 413 -48.16 4.51 25.23
C GLU A 413 -46.95 4.54 24.28
N GLY A 414 -46.17 3.46 24.30
CA GLY A 414 -45.50 2.95 23.10
C GLY A 414 -44.18 3.60 22.71
N GLY A 415 -43.08 3.14 23.31
CA GLY A 415 -41.74 3.42 22.82
C GLY A 415 -40.68 2.71 23.65
N TYR A 416 -40.40 1.44 23.35
CA TYR A 416 -39.24 0.73 23.89
C TYR A 416 -37.96 1.32 23.30
N GLY A 417 -37.55 2.48 23.81
CA GLY A 417 -36.23 3.08 23.65
C GLY A 417 -35.49 2.94 24.97
N GLY A 418 -34.89 1.77 25.21
CA GLY A 418 -34.06 1.51 26.37
C GLY A 418 -32.68 2.13 26.21
N MET A 419 -32.56 3.42 26.53
CA MET A 419 -31.31 3.97 27.04
C MET A 419 -31.18 3.52 28.49
N MET A 420 -30.21 2.66 28.78
CA MET A 420 -29.66 2.55 30.13
C MET A 420 -28.15 2.40 30.06
N GLY A 421 -27.50 3.21 30.88
CA GLY A 421 -26.05 3.33 31.02
C GLY A 421 -25.38 2.01 31.35
N GLY A 422 -24.36 1.70 30.58
CA GLY A 422 -23.28 0.79 30.95
C GLY A 422 -22.05 1.63 31.28
N GLU A 423 -22.05 2.20 32.49
CA GLU A 423 -20.88 2.77 33.14
C GLU A 423 -20.02 1.61 33.66
N GLY A 424 -18.79 1.47 33.15
CA GLY A 424 -17.81 0.52 33.68
C GLY A 424 -17.16 -0.37 32.63
N GLY A 425 -16.10 0.13 32.00
CA GLY A 425 -15.27 -0.66 31.09
C GLY A 425 -14.14 0.15 30.47
N TYR A 426 -13.25 0.70 31.30
CA TYR A 426 -11.96 1.22 30.84
C TYR A 426 -11.11 0.05 30.32
N GLY A 427 -11.27 -0.27 29.04
CA GLY A 427 -10.40 -1.12 28.26
C GLY A 427 -10.05 -0.38 26.98
N GLY A 428 -9.00 0.43 27.03
CA GLY A 428 -8.45 1.12 25.86
C GLY A 428 -8.04 0.12 24.80
N GLY A 429 -8.82 0.09 23.71
CA GLY A 429 -8.56 -0.69 22.51
C GLY A 429 -8.75 0.18 21.27
N TYR A 430 -8.04 1.31 21.22
CA TYR A 430 -7.84 2.03 19.97
C TYR A 430 -6.84 1.22 19.14
N GLY A 431 -7.32 0.58 18.07
CA GLY A 431 -6.45 -0.17 17.18
C GLY A 431 -7.20 -1.08 16.20
N GLY A 432 -7.65 -0.52 15.08
CA GLY A 432 -7.63 -1.24 13.80
C GLY A 432 -8.70 -2.30 13.55
N MET A 433 -9.99 -1.97 13.62
CA MET A 433 -11.00 -2.68 12.82
C MET A 433 -11.00 -2.20 11.35
N GLY A 434 -9.83 -2.31 10.70
CA GLY A 434 -9.69 -2.25 9.24
C GLY A 434 -9.82 -3.64 8.59
N GLY A 435 -10.21 -4.66 9.36
CA GLY A 435 -10.54 -5.96 8.81
C GLY A 435 -11.81 -5.84 8.00
N TYR A 436 -11.70 -6.06 6.68
CA TYR A 436 -12.82 -6.27 5.77
C TYR A 436 -13.89 -7.13 6.45
N GLY A 437 -14.89 -6.46 7.03
CA GLY A 437 -15.98 -7.10 7.74
C GLY A 437 -16.81 -7.84 6.71
N LEU A 438 -16.42 -9.08 6.42
CA LEU A 438 -17.15 -10.01 5.58
C LEU A 438 -18.41 -10.41 6.36
N GLY A 439 -19.40 -9.52 6.35
CA GLY A 439 -20.76 -9.83 6.77
C GLY A 439 -21.22 -11.06 5.99
N ALA A 440 -21.58 -12.11 6.71
CA ALA A 440 -22.03 -13.39 6.19
C ALA A 440 -23.11 -13.19 5.11
N GLY A 441 -22.71 -13.22 3.84
CA GLY A 441 -23.63 -13.15 2.68
C GLY A 441 -23.39 -12.00 1.69
N SER A 442 -22.61 -10.96 2.03
CA SER A 442 -22.22 -9.92 1.07
C SER A 442 -20.87 -10.30 0.46
N GLY A 443 -20.84 -10.62 -0.84
CA GLY A 443 -19.58 -10.93 -1.55
C GLY A 443 -18.52 -9.85 -1.31
N VAL A 444 -17.24 -10.20 -1.45
CA VAL A 444 -16.11 -9.30 -1.16
C VAL A 444 -16.30 -7.94 -1.86
N GLN A 445 -16.65 -6.91 -1.09
CA GLN A 445 -16.79 -5.57 -1.62
C GLN A 445 -15.44 -4.86 -1.56
N ILE A 446 -14.96 -4.43 -2.72
CA ILE A 446 -13.77 -3.58 -2.79
C ILE A 446 -14.24 -2.16 -2.51
N GLY A 447 -13.73 -1.57 -1.42
CA GLY A 447 -14.07 -0.22 -1.01
C GLY A 447 -13.76 0.84 -2.07
N GLU A 448 -14.35 2.02 -1.93
CA GLU A 448 -13.98 3.18 -2.71
C GLU A 448 -12.74 3.84 -2.10
N PHE A 449 -11.82 4.29 -2.96
CA PHE A 449 -10.66 5.05 -2.51
C PHE A 449 -11.10 6.48 -2.20
N VAL A 450 -10.89 6.91 -0.96
CA VAL A 450 -11.10 8.29 -0.53
C VAL A 450 -9.74 8.93 -0.34
N TRP A 451 -9.39 9.85 -1.24
CA TRP A 451 -8.12 10.58 -1.12
C TRP A 451 -8.20 11.56 0.06
N ASP A 452 -7.19 11.54 0.92
CA ASP A 452 -7.09 12.35 2.15
C ASP A 452 -6.59 13.79 1.89
N HIS A 453 -6.37 14.16 0.62
CA HIS A 453 -5.77 15.43 0.18
C HIS A 453 -4.33 15.70 0.67
N ARG A 454 -3.70 14.75 1.38
CA ARG A 454 -2.34 14.88 1.93
C ARG A 454 -1.38 13.92 1.25
N THR A 455 -1.83 12.70 1.01
CA THR A 455 -1.06 11.63 0.38
C THR A 455 -0.69 12.02 -1.05
N GLU A 456 0.61 12.12 -1.31
CA GLU A 456 1.10 12.55 -2.63
C GLU A 456 1.01 11.42 -3.65
N ASN A 457 1.35 10.21 -3.22
CA ASN A 457 1.44 9.02 -4.05
C ASN A 457 0.65 7.87 -3.43
N ALA A 458 0.00 7.05 -4.25
CA ALA A 458 -0.54 5.75 -3.84
C ALA A 458 0.34 4.62 -4.36
N LEU A 459 0.32 3.49 -3.65
CA LEU A 459 1.04 2.28 -4.02
C LEU A 459 0.34 1.57 -5.17
N PHE A 460 1.04 1.41 -6.29
CA PHE A 460 0.71 0.39 -7.26
C PHE A 460 1.35 -0.93 -6.83
N ARG A 461 0.57 -2.02 -6.83
CA ARG A 461 1.09 -3.37 -6.61
C ARG A 461 0.40 -4.37 -7.53
N PHE A 462 1.15 -5.28 -8.11
CA PHE A 462 0.64 -6.42 -8.87
C PHE A 462 1.51 -7.65 -8.67
N PHE A 463 0.89 -8.82 -8.51
CA PHE A 463 1.59 -10.11 -8.43
C PHE A 463 1.47 -10.86 -9.76
N ASP A 464 2.58 -11.02 -10.47
CA ASP A 464 2.67 -11.89 -11.65
C ASP A 464 3.08 -13.30 -11.23
N ASN A 465 2.10 -14.18 -11.00
CA ASN A 465 2.33 -15.61 -10.71
C ASN A 465 2.45 -16.49 -11.97
N SER A 466 2.40 -15.90 -13.17
CA SER A 466 2.56 -16.65 -14.43
C SER A 466 4.02 -16.77 -14.88
N VAL A 467 4.95 -16.34 -14.03
CA VAL A 467 6.38 -16.35 -14.32
C VAL A 467 6.96 -17.75 -14.20
N LYS A 468 7.97 -18.02 -15.02
CA LYS A 468 8.74 -19.26 -14.96
C LYS A 468 10.02 -19.05 -14.15
N PRO A 469 10.32 -19.91 -13.16
CA PRO A 469 11.59 -19.89 -12.44
C PRO A 469 12.81 -19.95 -13.38
N GLY A 470 13.87 -19.21 -13.06
CA GLY A 470 15.10 -19.11 -13.86
C GLY A 470 15.02 -18.17 -15.07
N HIS A 471 13.84 -17.60 -15.36
CA HIS A 471 13.69 -16.61 -16.43
C HIS A 471 13.81 -15.18 -15.90
N ARG A 472 14.06 -14.24 -16.81
CA ARG A 472 14.18 -12.81 -16.51
C ARG A 472 13.12 -12.01 -17.25
N TYR A 473 12.52 -11.04 -16.59
CA TYR A 473 11.39 -10.28 -17.12
C TYR A 473 11.53 -8.77 -16.88
N ARG A 474 10.93 -7.97 -17.77
CA ARG A 474 10.67 -6.55 -17.59
C ARG A 474 9.19 -6.29 -17.70
N TYR A 475 8.74 -5.27 -16.98
CA TYR A 475 7.33 -4.90 -16.89
C TYR A 475 7.12 -3.45 -17.31
N ARG A 476 5.94 -3.16 -17.83
CA ARG A 476 5.42 -1.80 -17.98
C ARG A 476 3.93 -1.79 -17.68
N VAL A 477 3.45 -0.68 -17.14
CA VAL A 477 2.11 -0.55 -16.60
C VAL A 477 1.42 0.65 -17.24
N GLN A 478 0.12 0.51 -17.46
CA GLN A 478 -0.76 1.58 -17.94
C GLN A 478 -2.01 1.61 -17.07
N LEU A 479 -2.42 2.80 -16.61
CA LEU A 479 -3.63 2.93 -15.78
C LEU A 479 -4.83 3.26 -16.66
N ALA A 480 -6.00 2.79 -16.25
CA ALA A 480 -7.27 3.12 -16.86
C ALA A 480 -8.08 4.02 -15.91
N LEU A 481 -8.41 5.23 -16.36
CA LEU A 481 -9.22 6.19 -15.62
C LEU A 481 -10.55 6.41 -16.33
N ALA A 482 -11.61 6.69 -15.58
CA ALA A 482 -12.89 7.08 -16.14
C ALA A 482 -12.75 8.37 -16.95
N ASP A 483 -13.35 8.42 -18.13
CA ASP A 483 -13.37 9.63 -18.93
C ASP A 483 -14.41 10.60 -18.33
N VAL A 484 -13.94 11.65 -17.65
CA VAL A 484 -14.79 12.69 -17.02
C VAL A 484 -15.60 13.51 -18.00
N ASN A 485 -15.19 13.52 -19.28
CA ASN A 485 -15.96 14.18 -20.32
C ASN A 485 -17.08 13.27 -20.83
N ASN A 486 -17.12 12.00 -20.41
CA ASN A 486 -18.21 11.09 -20.75
C ASN A 486 -19.55 11.58 -20.19
N ARG A 487 -20.61 11.49 -21.01
CA ARG A 487 -21.97 11.98 -20.72
C ARG A 487 -22.12 13.50 -20.52
N VAL A 488 -21.08 14.29 -20.79
CA VAL A 488 -21.19 15.75 -20.87
C VAL A 488 -21.73 16.15 -22.25
N SER A 489 -22.52 17.23 -22.31
CA SER A 489 -23.05 17.79 -23.56
C SER A 489 -21.90 18.17 -24.51
N LEU A 490 -22.04 17.84 -25.81
CA LEU A 490 -21.04 18.16 -26.85
C LEU A 490 -20.75 19.66 -26.95
N SER A 491 -21.71 20.52 -26.59
CA SER A 491 -21.56 21.98 -26.56
C SER A 491 -20.63 22.50 -25.46
N TYR A 492 -20.33 21.67 -24.45
CA TYR A 492 -19.42 22.03 -23.36
C TYR A 492 -18.01 21.49 -23.59
N LEU A 493 -17.79 20.69 -24.62
CA LEU A 493 -16.50 20.05 -24.89
C LEU A 493 -15.70 20.86 -25.91
N ALA A 494 -14.39 20.91 -25.72
CA ALA A 494 -13.48 21.48 -26.71
C ALA A 494 -13.52 20.66 -28.02
N PRO A 495 -13.27 21.27 -29.19
CA PRO A 495 -13.30 20.57 -30.47
C PRO A 495 -12.36 19.35 -30.52
N SER A 496 -11.19 19.43 -29.89
CA SER A 496 -10.23 18.32 -29.78
C SER A 496 -10.79 17.12 -29.03
N VAL A 497 -11.54 17.35 -27.95
CA VAL A 497 -12.20 16.31 -27.15
C VAL A 497 -13.32 15.65 -27.96
N ASN A 498 -14.10 16.44 -28.69
CA ASN A 498 -15.15 15.91 -29.57
C ASN A 498 -14.55 15.03 -30.68
N GLN A 499 -13.50 15.51 -31.37
CA GLN A 499 -12.83 14.74 -32.42
C GLN A 499 -12.23 13.43 -31.89
N ARG A 500 -11.55 13.46 -30.73
CA ARG A 500 -11.08 12.24 -30.07
C ARG A 500 -12.23 11.29 -29.82
N ARG A 501 -13.31 11.76 -29.19
CA ARG A 501 -14.44 10.90 -28.82
C ARG A 501 -15.16 10.35 -30.05
N GLU A 502 -15.28 11.09 -31.14
CA GLU A 502 -15.88 10.59 -32.38
C GLU A 502 -15.12 9.41 -32.98
N SER A 503 -13.79 9.38 -32.84
CA SER A 503 -12.95 8.25 -33.27
C SER A 503 -13.07 6.99 -32.39
N LEU A 504 -13.62 7.10 -31.18
CA LEU A 504 -13.69 6.01 -30.21
C LEU A 504 -15.04 5.28 -30.24
N SER A 505 -15.02 3.97 -30.03
CA SER A 505 -16.23 3.18 -29.85
C SER A 505 -16.97 3.57 -28.56
N LYS A 506 -18.25 3.18 -28.45
CA LYS A 506 -19.08 3.47 -27.27
C LYS A 506 -18.45 2.94 -25.96
N SER A 507 -17.77 1.80 -26.00
CA SER A 507 -17.08 1.22 -24.85
C SER A 507 -15.79 1.96 -24.50
N GLU A 508 -15.06 2.45 -25.50
CA GLU A 508 -13.80 3.20 -25.29
C GLU A 508 -14.06 4.62 -24.80
N LYS A 509 -15.23 5.21 -25.10
CA LYS A 509 -15.65 6.51 -24.55
C LYS A 509 -15.81 6.52 -23.02
N ALA A 510 -15.84 5.36 -22.36
CA ALA A 510 -16.05 5.27 -20.92
C ALA A 510 -14.76 5.51 -20.10
N TYR A 511 -13.59 5.31 -20.71
CA TYR A 511 -12.32 5.39 -20.00
C TYR A 511 -11.20 5.90 -20.91
N ARG A 512 -10.14 6.40 -20.29
CA ARG A 512 -8.90 6.79 -20.95
C ARG A 512 -7.75 6.03 -20.32
N LEU A 513 -6.73 5.77 -21.13
CA LEU A 513 -5.51 5.12 -20.70
C LEU A 513 -4.41 6.17 -20.54
N THR A 514 -3.56 6.04 -19.52
CA THR A 514 -2.33 6.83 -19.40
C THR A 514 -1.35 6.47 -20.51
N ASP A 515 -0.23 7.19 -20.62
CA ASP A 515 0.92 6.63 -21.31
C ASP A 515 1.46 5.40 -20.56
N TRP A 516 2.25 4.58 -21.25
CA TRP A 516 2.97 3.49 -20.61
C TRP A 516 4.00 4.05 -19.63
N SER A 517 4.13 3.40 -18.47
CA SER A 517 5.21 3.68 -17.54
C SER A 517 6.58 3.46 -18.18
N LYS A 518 7.63 4.05 -17.58
CA LYS A 518 9.00 3.62 -17.88
C LYS A 518 9.14 2.12 -17.59
N PRO A 519 9.83 1.33 -18.43
CA PRO A 519 10.05 -0.08 -18.17
C PRO A 519 10.74 -0.30 -16.83
N SER A 520 10.32 -1.33 -16.11
CA SER A 520 10.94 -1.73 -14.84
C SER A 520 12.40 -2.17 -15.03
N PRO A 521 13.17 -2.25 -13.94
CA PRO A 521 14.36 -3.07 -13.86
C PRO A 521 14.07 -4.52 -14.27
N VAL A 522 15.13 -5.27 -14.58
CA VAL A 522 15.00 -6.70 -14.94
C VAL A 522 14.76 -7.50 -13.65
N ALA A 523 13.60 -8.12 -13.54
CA ALA A 523 13.30 -9.11 -12.51
C ALA A 523 13.94 -10.45 -12.90
N SER A 524 14.70 -11.07 -12.00
CA SER A 524 15.24 -12.43 -12.18
C SER A 524 14.50 -13.37 -11.25
N VAL A 525 13.69 -14.27 -11.81
CA VAL A 525 12.83 -15.15 -11.01
C VAL A 525 13.69 -16.28 -10.44
N PRO A 526 13.83 -16.40 -9.10
CA PRO A 526 14.65 -17.44 -8.52
C PRO A 526 14.04 -18.81 -8.81
N LEU A 527 14.88 -19.85 -8.77
CA LEU A 527 14.40 -21.22 -8.66
C LEU A 527 13.70 -21.42 -7.29
N PRO A 528 12.76 -22.36 -7.15
CA PRO A 528 11.95 -22.56 -5.93
C PRO A 528 12.75 -23.17 -4.77
N ALA A 529 14.04 -22.86 -4.68
CA ALA A 529 14.95 -23.26 -3.64
C ALA A 529 15.74 -22.05 -3.15
N ARG A 530 15.81 -21.91 -1.83
CA ARG A 530 16.61 -20.92 -1.12
C ARG A 530 17.83 -21.60 -0.54
N ILE A 531 18.93 -20.86 -0.55
CA ILE A 531 20.26 -21.37 -0.20
C ILE A 531 20.78 -20.48 0.91
N TYR A 532 21.12 -21.09 2.04
CA TYR A 532 21.62 -20.42 3.23
C TYR A 532 22.99 -21.00 3.58
N LEU A 533 23.94 -20.13 3.92
CA LEU A 533 25.26 -20.54 4.37
C LEU A 533 25.22 -20.90 5.86
N VAL A 534 25.59 -22.14 6.19
CA VAL A 534 25.69 -22.60 7.59
C VAL A 534 27.09 -22.32 8.13
N SER A 535 28.11 -22.77 7.42
CA SER A 535 29.52 -22.58 7.79
C SER A 535 30.41 -22.82 6.56
N SER A 536 31.70 -22.57 6.69
CA SER A 536 32.70 -23.03 5.71
C SER A 536 33.95 -23.53 6.41
N GLU A 537 34.64 -24.48 5.79
CA GLU A 537 35.95 -24.96 6.20
C GLU A 537 37.00 -24.51 5.17
N PRO A 538 38.07 -23.82 5.62
CA PRO A 538 39.16 -23.44 4.72
C PRO A 538 39.95 -24.67 4.28
N ALA A 539 40.63 -24.54 3.14
CA ALA A 539 41.56 -25.57 2.69
C ALA A 539 42.65 -25.81 3.75
N LYS A 540 42.92 -27.08 4.08
CA LYS A 540 43.97 -27.45 5.05
C LYS A 540 45.34 -27.21 4.43
N ASP A 541 46.12 -26.30 5.00
CA ASP A 541 47.49 -25.99 4.58
C ASP A 541 48.41 -27.22 4.48
N THR A 542 48.12 -28.28 5.25
CA THR A 542 48.90 -29.51 5.31
C THR A 542 48.65 -30.46 4.14
N THR A 543 47.57 -30.27 3.37
CA THR A 543 47.15 -31.21 2.33
C THR A 543 47.07 -30.51 0.98
N PHE A 544 47.98 -30.85 0.07
CA PHE A 544 48.12 -30.19 -1.25
C PHE A 544 46.82 -30.21 -2.09
N ASN A 545 45.97 -31.22 -1.90
CA ASN A 545 44.70 -31.36 -2.62
C ASN A 545 43.47 -30.94 -1.78
N SER A 546 43.65 -30.32 -0.61
CA SER A 546 42.51 -29.81 0.16
C SER A 546 41.89 -28.64 -0.59
N GLN A 547 40.59 -28.72 -0.81
CA GLN A 547 39.80 -27.60 -1.30
C GLN A 547 38.99 -27.03 -0.13
N PRO A 548 38.62 -25.74 -0.18
CA PRO A 548 37.67 -25.21 0.79
C PRO A 548 36.28 -25.79 0.52
N GLU A 549 35.55 -26.04 1.59
CA GLU A 549 34.22 -26.64 1.57
C GLU A 549 33.24 -25.73 2.32
N ALA A 550 31.99 -25.67 1.87
CA ALA A 550 30.94 -24.88 2.52
C ALA A 550 29.75 -25.77 2.87
N ASP A 551 29.30 -25.69 4.12
CA ASP A 551 28.06 -26.32 4.55
C ASP A 551 26.90 -25.39 4.21
N ILE A 552 25.99 -25.92 3.39
CA ILE A 552 24.91 -25.14 2.81
C ILE A 552 23.58 -25.80 3.14
N LEU A 553 22.67 -25.01 3.70
CA LEU A 553 21.29 -25.38 3.92
C LEU A 553 20.46 -24.97 2.70
N ILE A 554 19.87 -25.96 2.04
CA ILE A 554 18.97 -25.78 0.90
C ILE A 554 17.54 -26.00 1.39
N LYS A 555 16.73 -24.94 1.42
CA LYS A 555 15.27 -25.03 1.63
C LYS A 555 14.58 -25.00 0.27
N ALA A 556 13.75 -25.97 -0.05
CA ALA A 556 13.01 -26.02 -1.32
C ALA A 556 11.51 -26.24 -1.09
N LEU A 557 10.71 -25.76 -2.02
CA LEU A 557 9.27 -25.96 -2.02
C LEU A 557 8.92 -27.20 -2.83
N ASN A 558 8.18 -28.11 -2.22
CA ASN A 558 7.64 -29.28 -2.88
C ASN A 558 6.16 -29.08 -3.20
N SER A 559 5.81 -29.16 -4.48
CA SER A 559 4.43 -29.03 -4.96
C SER A 559 3.52 -30.19 -4.62
N GLU A 560 4.06 -31.41 -4.65
CA GLU A 560 3.28 -32.64 -4.47
C GLU A 560 2.77 -32.77 -3.04
N TYR A 561 3.59 -32.39 -2.07
CA TYR A 561 3.26 -32.50 -0.64
C TYR A 561 2.86 -31.18 0.00
N ALA A 562 2.81 -30.09 -0.77
CA ALA A 562 2.62 -28.73 -0.27
C ALA A 562 3.52 -28.48 0.95
N ALA A 563 4.81 -28.75 0.77
CA ALA A 563 5.75 -28.87 1.87
C ALA A 563 6.99 -28.00 1.63
N GLU A 564 7.53 -27.44 2.70
CA GLU A 564 8.90 -26.95 2.68
C GLU A 564 9.81 -28.09 3.13
N ILE A 565 10.75 -28.44 2.27
CA ILE A 565 11.75 -29.49 2.52
C ILE A 565 13.10 -28.84 2.67
N ALA A 566 13.96 -29.41 3.49
CA ALA A 566 15.32 -28.91 3.63
C ALA A 566 16.35 -30.01 3.79
N ILE A 567 17.53 -29.71 3.25
CA ILE A 567 18.70 -30.55 3.32
C ILE A 567 19.93 -29.67 3.57
N GLN A 568 20.82 -30.16 4.43
CA GLN A 568 22.11 -29.53 4.69
C GLN A 568 23.18 -30.45 4.11
N GLU A 569 23.97 -29.95 3.17
CA GLU A 569 25.03 -30.70 2.50
C GLU A 569 26.28 -29.84 2.33
N THR A 570 27.42 -30.50 2.19
CA THR A 570 28.73 -29.86 2.03
C THR A 570 29.10 -29.76 0.55
N PHE A 571 29.49 -28.55 0.12
CA PHE A 571 29.85 -28.28 -1.27
C PHE A 571 31.23 -27.65 -1.41
N GLY A 572 32.07 -28.24 -2.26
CA GLY A 572 33.32 -27.64 -2.71
C GLY A 572 33.12 -26.61 -3.84
N ARG A 573 34.21 -25.91 -4.18
CA ARG A 573 34.23 -24.96 -5.31
C ARG A 573 33.92 -25.65 -6.65
N GLY A 574 33.07 -25.02 -7.46
CA GLY A 574 32.65 -25.53 -8.77
C GLY A 574 31.49 -26.52 -8.71
N SER A 575 31.05 -26.92 -7.51
CA SER A 575 29.90 -27.81 -7.33
C SER A 575 28.59 -27.12 -7.75
N VAL A 576 27.74 -27.88 -8.43
CA VAL A 576 26.36 -27.47 -8.74
C VAL A 576 25.43 -28.13 -7.71
N MET A 577 24.65 -27.32 -6.99
CA MET A 577 23.80 -27.76 -5.88
C MET A 577 22.48 -28.39 -6.37
N ASN A 578 22.55 -29.34 -7.30
CA ASN A 578 21.40 -30.12 -7.74
C ASN A 578 21.47 -31.50 -7.10
N LEU A 579 20.57 -31.81 -6.18
CA LEU A 579 20.59 -33.05 -5.40
C LEU A 579 19.34 -33.90 -5.67
N TYR A 580 19.47 -35.21 -5.49
CA TYR A 580 18.35 -36.14 -5.42
C TYR A 580 18.52 -37.01 -4.18
N GLU A 581 17.97 -36.53 -3.06
CA GLU A 581 18.28 -37.07 -1.75
C GLU A 581 17.06 -37.09 -0.83
N LYS A 582 17.17 -37.90 0.22
CA LYS A 582 16.17 -37.96 1.30
C LYS A 582 16.32 -36.71 2.14
N ALA A 583 15.31 -35.86 2.12
CA ALA A 583 15.34 -34.63 2.88
C ALA A 583 14.34 -34.65 4.03
N LEU A 584 14.54 -33.72 4.94
CA LEU A 584 13.63 -33.48 6.06
C LEU A 584 12.48 -32.63 5.54
N VAL A 585 11.26 -33.09 5.80
CA VAL A 585 10.05 -32.31 5.58
C VAL A 585 9.94 -31.36 6.76
N ILE A 586 10.17 -30.06 6.60
CA ILE A 586 10.04 -29.11 7.72
C ILE A 586 8.56 -28.99 8.11
N TRP A 587 7.71 -28.86 7.09
CA TRP A 587 6.29 -28.69 7.23
C TRP A 587 5.56 -29.29 6.04
N SER A 588 4.36 -29.85 6.28
CA SER A 588 3.42 -30.21 5.22
C SER A 588 2.00 -30.23 5.77
N ASN A 589 1.06 -29.67 4.99
CA ASN A 589 -0.35 -29.68 5.34
C ASN A 589 -1.07 -30.98 4.99
N LEU A 590 -0.54 -31.71 4.00
CA LEU A 590 -1.15 -32.94 3.47
C LEU A 590 -0.52 -34.19 4.08
N TYR A 591 0.57 -34.03 4.82
CA TYR A 591 1.33 -35.14 5.33
C TYR A 591 0.92 -35.50 6.75
N ASN A 592 0.25 -36.66 6.89
CA ASN A 592 0.12 -37.33 8.16
C ASN A 592 1.10 -38.50 8.22
N ALA A 593 2.24 -38.30 8.89
CA ALA A 593 3.27 -39.31 9.06
C ALA A 593 2.76 -40.62 9.68
N GLU A 594 1.62 -40.59 10.37
CA GLU A 594 0.99 -41.78 10.97
C GLU A 594 0.26 -42.66 9.96
N GLN A 595 -0.21 -42.09 8.85
CA GLN A 595 -1.09 -42.80 7.91
C GLN A 595 -0.34 -43.57 6.82
N ASP A 596 0.90 -43.19 6.50
CA ASP A 596 1.73 -43.89 5.52
C ASP A 596 3.14 -44.21 6.03
N PRO A 597 3.37 -45.41 6.61
CA PRO A 597 4.67 -45.82 7.10
C PRO A 597 5.70 -46.14 5.99
N THR A 598 5.28 -46.25 4.72
CA THR A 598 6.22 -46.42 3.59
C THR A 598 6.81 -45.08 3.14
N PHE A 599 6.16 -43.99 3.50
CA PHE A 599 6.50 -42.62 3.13
C PHE A 599 7.52 -41.96 4.09
N LYS A 600 8.31 -42.72 4.84
CA LYS A 600 9.18 -42.14 5.89
C LYS A 600 10.34 -41.30 5.33
N HIS A 601 10.74 -41.53 4.07
CA HIS A 601 11.82 -40.78 3.42
C HIS A 601 11.60 -40.66 1.91
N PRO A 602 10.63 -39.85 1.45
CA PRO A 602 10.58 -39.45 0.05
C PRO A 602 11.93 -38.87 -0.38
N GLU A 603 12.43 -39.36 -1.50
CA GLU A 603 13.57 -38.74 -2.18
C GLU A 603 13.06 -37.52 -2.94
N PHE A 604 13.75 -36.40 -2.78
CA PHE A 604 13.35 -35.14 -3.37
C PHE A 604 14.39 -34.64 -4.35
N HIS A 605 13.92 -34.09 -5.47
CA HIS A 605 14.78 -33.40 -6.41
C HIS A 605 14.96 -31.94 -6.00
N PHE A 606 16.14 -31.59 -5.49
CA PHE A 606 16.55 -30.21 -5.26
C PHE A 606 17.14 -29.66 -6.54
N ARG A 607 16.38 -28.84 -7.27
CA ARG A 607 16.83 -28.17 -8.49
C ARG A 607 17.12 -26.71 -8.21
N THR A 608 18.25 -26.43 -7.57
CA THR A 608 18.68 -25.05 -7.28
C THR A 608 19.32 -24.38 -8.49
N GLY A 609 19.94 -25.17 -9.38
CA GLY A 609 20.75 -24.69 -10.50
C GLY A 609 21.89 -23.75 -10.10
N ALA A 610 22.20 -23.63 -8.81
CA ALA A 610 23.19 -22.71 -8.30
C ALA A 610 24.56 -23.39 -8.22
N THR A 611 25.60 -22.66 -8.57
CA THR A 611 26.99 -23.12 -8.60
C THR A 611 27.80 -22.35 -7.57
N VAL A 612 28.60 -23.07 -6.76
CA VAL A 612 29.54 -22.48 -5.82
C VAL A 612 30.76 -21.96 -6.59
N ILE A 613 30.97 -20.64 -6.62
CA ILE A 613 32.04 -20.01 -7.40
C ILE A 613 33.31 -19.88 -6.57
N ASP A 614 33.17 -19.34 -5.36
CA ASP A 614 34.27 -19.10 -4.45
C ASP A 614 33.74 -18.98 -3.01
N MET A 615 34.63 -19.12 -2.03
CA MET A 615 34.29 -19.02 -0.61
C MET A 615 35.50 -18.57 0.21
N ARG A 616 35.22 -17.92 1.34
CA ARG A 616 36.22 -17.46 2.31
C ARG A 616 35.63 -17.42 3.71
N GLY A 617 36.47 -17.55 4.74
CA GLY A 617 36.06 -17.63 6.14
C GLY A 617 36.19 -19.06 6.63
N GLY A 618 35.74 -19.31 7.86
CA GLY A 618 35.96 -20.59 8.52
C GLY A 618 37.37 -20.76 9.12
N GLU A 619 38.30 -19.83 8.86
CA GLU A 619 39.63 -19.87 9.46
C GLU A 619 39.63 -19.47 10.94
N ASP A 620 40.48 -20.14 11.73
CA ASP A 620 40.73 -19.75 13.13
C ASP A 620 41.31 -18.33 13.16
N LEU A 621 40.60 -17.37 13.77
CA LEU A 621 41.09 -16.00 13.98
C LEU A 621 42.28 -15.96 14.96
N SER A 622 42.40 -16.98 15.81
CA SER A 622 43.45 -17.11 16.80
C SER A 622 43.89 -18.56 16.95
N SER A 623 45.17 -18.81 16.72
CA SER A 623 45.79 -20.12 17.01
C SER A 623 45.67 -20.56 18.48
N ARG A 624 45.40 -19.62 19.39
CA ARG A 624 45.21 -19.87 20.82
C ARG A 624 43.77 -20.16 21.21
N ASN A 625 42.80 -19.69 20.43
CA ASN A 625 41.38 -19.88 20.70
C ASN A 625 40.68 -20.34 19.42
N ARG A 626 40.53 -21.66 19.30
CA ARG A 626 39.88 -22.32 18.15
C ARG A 626 38.38 -22.10 18.09
N ASP A 627 37.78 -21.56 19.15
CA ASP A 627 36.36 -21.21 19.16
C ASP A 627 36.10 -19.89 18.42
N LEU A 628 37.15 -19.10 18.13
CA LEU A 628 37.04 -17.85 17.38
C LEU A 628 37.31 -18.11 15.90
N VAL A 629 36.24 -18.41 15.17
CA VAL A 629 36.27 -18.66 13.73
C VAL A 629 35.87 -17.39 12.96
N ALA A 630 36.53 -17.13 11.84
CA ALA A 630 36.17 -16.02 10.95
C ALA A 630 34.83 -16.32 10.25
N PRO A 631 33.88 -15.35 10.19
CA PRO A 631 32.59 -15.58 9.57
C PRO A 631 32.73 -15.91 8.08
N SER A 632 31.95 -16.90 7.65
CA SER A 632 32.01 -17.46 6.30
C SER A 632 31.22 -16.63 5.30
N ARG A 633 31.72 -16.58 4.06
CA ARG A 633 31.05 -15.98 2.90
C ARG A 633 31.24 -16.86 1.67
N VAL A 634 30.16 -17.07 0.93
CA VAL A 634 30.17 -17.88 -0.30
C VAL A 634 29.59 -17.07 -1.46
N VAL A 635 30.31 -17.07 -2.59
CA VAL A 635 29.84 -16.53 -3.86
C VAL A 635 29.13 -17.64 -4.63
N LEU A 636 27.85 -17.43 -4.90
CA LEU A 636 27.00 -18.32 -5.67
C LEU A 636 26.68 -17.70 -7.02
N MET A 637 26.58 -18.53 -8.05
CA MET A 637 26.02 -18.16 -9.34
C MET A 637 24.73 -18.94 -9.56
N ASP A 638 23.60 -18.25 -9.72
CA ASP A 638 22.34 -18.92 -10.01
C ASP A 638 22.27 -19.48 -11.45
N ALA A 639 21.22 -20.23 -11.76
CA ALA A 639 21.00 -20.79 -13.10
C ALA A 639 20.86 -19.72 -14.20
N ALA A 640 20.51 -18.49 -13.82
CA ALA A 640 20.43 -17.35 -14.71
C ALA A 640 21.79 -16.63 -14.87
N GLY A 641 22.85 -17.06 -14.19
CA GLY A 641 24.17 -16.42 -14.23
C GLY A 641 24.28 -15.15 -13.39
N LYS A 642 23.33 -14.89 -12.48
CA LYS A 642 23.43 -13.82 -11.48
C LYS A 642 24.34 -14.28 -10.35
N LEU A 643 25.29 -13.44 -9.97
CA LEU A 643 26.13 -13.66 -8.81
C LEU A 643 25.43 -13.13 -7.54
N SER A 644 25.46 -13.91 -6.48
CA SER A 644 25.01 -13.52 -5.14
C SER A 644 26.04 -13.94 -4.10
N VAL A 645 26.14 -13.18 -3.02
CA VAL A 645 27.00 -13.51 -1.87
C VAL A 645 26.09 -13.91 -0.72
N GLN A 646 26.32 -15.10 -0.17
CA GLN A 646 25.73 -15.53 1.10
C GLN A 646 26.74 -15.32 2.22
N GLU A 647 26.24 -14.87 3.36
CA GLU A 647 27.05 -14.57 4.55
C GLU A 647 26.45 -15.31 5.73
N GLU A 648 27.30 -16.03 6.46
CA GLU A 648 26.91 -16.87 7.59
C GLU A 648 26.10 -16.08 8.63
N LEU A 649 26.56 -14.89 9.02
CA LEU A 649 25.88 -14.04 10.01
C LEU A 649 24.52 -13.52 9.53
N LYS A 650 24.32 -13.37 8.21
CA LYS A 650 23.05 -12.92 7.64
C LYS A 650 22.04 -14.07 7.56
N ASP A 651 22.54 -15.26 7.30
CA ASP A 651 21.74 -16.48 7.14
C ASP A 651 21.48 -17.19 8.48
N GLU A 652 22.24 -16.86 9.53
CA GLU A 652 22.15 -17.41 10.89
C GLU A 652 20.71 -17.53 11.43
N PRO A 653 19.81 -16.54 11.30
CA PRO A 653 18.44 -16.68 11.80
C PRO A 653 17.66 -17.82 11.12
N ALA A 654 17.83 -17.99 9.81
CA ALA A 654 17.14 -19.03 9.04
C ALA A 654 17.73 -20.42 9.28
N VAL A 655 19.03 -20.50 9.55
CA VAL A 655 19.75 -21.72 9.94
C VAL A 655 19.34 -22.14 11.35
N LYS A 656 19.35 -21.22 12.33
CA LYS A 656 18.91 -21.48 13.70
C LYS A 656 17.45 -21.91 13.79
N GLU A 657 16.58 -21.31 12.98
CA GLU A 657 15.19 -21.77 12.85
C GLU A 657 15.12 -23.23 12.42
N PHE A 658 15.90 -23.62 11.41
CA PHE A 658 15.95 -25.00 10.94
C PHE A 658 16.54 -25.96 11.98
N GLU A 659 17.63 -25.59 12.64
CA GLU A 659 18.22 -26.37 13.73
C GLU A 659 17.25 -26.54 14.91
N PHE A 660 16.54 -25.47 15.29
CA PHE A 660 15.54 -25.51 16.34
C PHE A 660 14.40 -26.46 16.00
N ILE A 661 13.90 -26.41 14.76
CA ILE A 661 12.90 -27.36 14.24
C ILE A 661 13.43 -28.78 14.41
N LEU A 662 14.68 -29.06 13.98
CA LEU A 662 15.29 -30.38 14.13
C LEU A 662 15.42 -30.84 15.59
N GLU A 663 15.82 -29.96 16.50
CA GLU A 663 15.93 -30.25 17.92
C GLU A 663 14.57 -30.53 18.57
N GLN A 664 13.55 -29.74 18.26
CA GLN A 664 12.19 -29.97 18.76
C GLN A 664 11.69 -31.35 18.36
N GLY A 665 11.90 -31.76 17.12
CA GLY A 665 11.51 -33.09 16.68
C GLY A 665 12.23 -34.22 17.37
N ARG A 666 13.53 -34.06 17.65
CA ARG A 666 14.30 -35.05 18.43
C ARG A 666 13.82 -35.14 19.88
N ASN A 667 13.45 -34.00 20.46
CA ASN A 667 12.98 -33.94 21.84
C ASN A 667 11.57 -34.53 22.03
N GLU A 668 10.65 -34.31 21.08
CA GLU A 668 9.32 -34.94 21.11
C GLU A 668 9.41 -36.46 20.98
N GLN A 669 10.30 -36.98 20.12
CA GLN A 669 10.58 -38.41 20.04
C GLN A 669 11.11 -38.97 21.37
N SER A 670 11.91 -38.19 22.12
CA SER A 670 12.49 -38.61 23.39
C SER A 670 11.50 -38.52 24.57
N ARG A 671 10.53 -37.59 24.52
CA ARG A 671 9.50 -37.40 25.56
C ARG A 671 8.25 -38.28 25.41
N GLY A 672 8.08 -38.94 24.27
CA GLY A 672 7.01 -39.93 24.05
C GLY A 672 7.05 -41.16 24.96
N GLY A 673 8.16 -41.39 25.67
CA GLY A 673 8.19 -42.26 26.84
C GLY A 673 7.73 -41.49 28.07
N PHE A 674 6.43 -41.50 28.38
CA PHE A 674 5.93 -41.10 29.70
C PHE A 674 6.80 -41.81 30.75
N PRO A 675 7.56 -41.10 31.62
CA PRO A 675 8.05 -41.73 32.83
C PRO A 675 6.78 -42.06 33.60
N GLY A 676 6.42 -43.35 33.60
CA GLY A 676 5.31 -43.84 34.39
C GLY A 676 5.40 -43.18 35.74
N GLY A 677 4.34 -42.46 36.10
CA GLY A 677 4.18 -41.86 37.41
C GLY A 677 4.19 -42.96 38.46
N GLY A 678 5.39 -43.44 38.79
CA GLY A 678 5.67 -44.24 39.95
C GLY A 678 5.33 -43.33 41.12
N GLY A 679 4.14 -43.57 41.69
CA GLY A 679 3.68 -42.86 42.85
C GLY A 679 4.75 -42.89 43.93
N TYR A 680 5.32 -41.72 44.22
CA TYR A 680 6.04 -41.50 45.46
C TYR A 680 5.02 -41.40 46.59
N GLY A 681 4.49 -42.55 46.99
CA GLY A 681 4.05 -42.77 48.36
C GLY A 681 5.29 -42.73 49.26
N ARG A 682 5.74 -41.53 49.63
CA ARG A 682 6.71 -41.34 50.72
C ARG A 682 5.95 -40.90 51.97
N GLY A 683 5.36 -41.89 52.63
CA GLY A 683 5.16 -41.82 54.07
C GLY A 683 6.53 -41.82 54.75
N GLY A 684 6.80 -40.81 55.57
CA GLY A 684 8.06 -40.68 56.30
C GLY A 684 7.93 -39.67 57.43
N ARG A 685 7.32 -40.12 58.54
CA ARG A 685 7.45 -39.57 59.90
C ARG A 685 8.83 -39.90 60.46
N GLY A 686 9.36 -39.03 61.33
CA GLY A 686 10.50 -39.27 62.25
C GLY A 686 11.53 -38.14 62.13
N GLU A 687 11.52 -37.16 63.03
CA GLU A 687 12.33 -37.13 64.26
C GLU A 687 13.85 -37.13 63.98
N PHE A 688 14.45 -35.93 63.92
CA PHE A 688 15.49 -35.38 64.82
C PHE A 688 16.15 -34.16 64.16
#